data_AF-A0A5R8XYB5-F1
#
_entry.id   AF-A0A5R8XYB5-F1
#
_cell.length_a   1.000
_cell.length_b   1.000
_cell.length_c   1.000
_cell.angle_alpha   90.00
_cell.angle_beta   90.00
_cell.angle_gamma   90.00
#
_symmetry.space_group_name_H-M   'P 1'
#
loop_
_entity.id
_entity.type
_entity.pdbx_description
1 polymer ?
#
loop_
_entity_poly.entity_id
_entity_poly.type
_entity_poly.pdbx_seq_one_letter_code
_entity_poly.pdbx_strand_id
1 'polypeptide(L)'
;MFNSLKKKIEKELEGSIYKNNIYKELKWDFIESYIVSWSKNYILQIFKYFLFFYLLFISITILFELLRFFQVIDFFLFFKKNLDFKDTIFNGQLTILAVIFPLVIGFVGVLIKDDIANKSLWKIYNRYSGFMLVGFSGLSLSAIIILDNYFKPFLIDELSIVISLIYSFWFLLNLLLLSWLLHSTFNFINKTKQNEIIKKYTTNIVLEEEIRKRLYSLIPKIPDKLSLLPTSINANQKISFHFFEKSKDNLDKVSRKFKKKQYLLDINFTFLSLAIKLWMFRNSYFLIKENMELFLPTTVDGYSYKDFDLALLKNDKFTVIENFLIRRSYKFISNNPFEDDDVENIVNSLFNNIDKAINSNNQRLFDDEEETLRDFLQTIFSITSFINDEGKIDNWLLLSNNSFFSHKLYYNLLSEFYSLNKILISKIISEDYFYRSLSSFYPYSFSKQGEKLHHEIQKGLMELHVDLWINLLKENRRKEISNLNSLLKTYIGSWESWGSKYSEFEENWEIISNYSNVLFDHLILSNSLIIESLKFKNYDASIWSVNIVNNWYSNQFSMKKTHIDYLWKKEILSTSFFLKEKDEKLLKFILNNNEEKLEDVFTIALKNIWFQSKVITASYIFNKNSDELTTLDRKIIFSLIKGDKITPLDEKDFSNVFNNNYASEILETYLLNLYPFSNITNNGISKKLIKKFNRIHEEEHISGRIYSGFGGENISNVKDCIIALIISNSKNEFKISDSLYDFIFSELVDIPFRDSIISYLEELLVFEVETESKVKALLNTENILDLINNYKKSINAIIDKIKDATEEEVYNTPINESRIVELKKYLSKSAFKKDDSILPLKLFNSVIEVEETKYESLKLNIQGINKRDLISNEINKSYEEDTYSELMNKQVYIKLFRDIFNKIDYKNKEFISEEDLIINILRDKILIKNSIIFIGSNKVRSYLRKLIWENNDNVPFTVKNANTIENDYLCHINDTPVYSIYNFKIDFCLLINLDIFKQVEIKVFDNKYFVDLKFMEYEDKTNSGLLQIEYSIESIFNSNYDCYKYTLAEENV
;
A
#
# COMPACT_ATOMS: atom_id res chain seq x y z
N MET A 1 -23.37 -15.82 22.80
CA MET A 1 -22.35 -16.64 23.51
C MET A 1 -21.32 -17.29 22.59
N PHE A 2 -21.64 -17.73 21.36
CA PHE A 2 -20.64 -18.28 20.41
C PHE A 2 -20.38 -17.33 19.23
N ASN A 3 -19.09 -17.13 18.88
CA ASN A 3 -18.63 -16.32 17.75
C ASN A 3 -18.31 -17.26 16.57
N SER A 4 -19.12 -17.20 15.52
CA SER A 4 -18.93 -18.01 14.30
C SER A 4 -18.79 -17.13 13.07
N LEU A 5 -18.24 -17.68 11.99
CA LEU A 5 -18.04 -16.99 10.72
C LEU A 5 -19.34 -16.40 10.19
N LYS A 6 -20.43 -17.19 10.17
CA LYS A 6 -21.76 -16.68 9.77
C LYS A 6 -22.21 -15.50 10.62
N LYS A 7 -22.04 -15.59 11.95
CA LYS A 7 -22.45 -14.51 12.86
C LYS A 7 -21.60 -13.25 12.69
N LYS A 8 -20.30 -13.40 12.41
CA LYS A 8 -19.41 -12.27 12.15
C LYS A 8 -19.79 -11.58 10.84
N ILE A 9 -20.05 -12.33 9.78
CA ILE A 9 -20.55 -11.78 8.50
C ILE A 9 -21.88 -11.03 8.73
N GLU A 10 -22.81 -11.60 9.48
CA GLU A 10 -24.07 -10.92 9.81
C GLU A 10 -23.82 -9.59 10.53
N LYS A 11 -22.91 -9.58 11.51
CA LYS A 11 -22.54 -8.38 12.25
C LYS A 11 -21.95 -7.30 11.33
N GLU A 12 -21.13 -7.67 10.34
CA GLU A 12 -20.59 -6.72 9.35
C GLU A 12 -21.70 -6.08 8.52
N LEU A 13 -22.68 -6.88 8.06
CA LEU A 13 -23.81 -6.39 7.26
C LEU A 13 -24.76 -5.51 8.09
N GLU A 14 -25.06 -5.92 9.33
CA GLU A 14 -25.81 -5.11 10.31
C GLU A 14 -25.10 -3.79 10.66
N GLY A 15 -23.76 -3.81 10.65
CA GLY A 15 -22.92 -2.65 10.92
C GLY A 15 -22.87 -1.64 9.78
N SER A 16 -23.14 -2.06 8.54
CA SER A 16 -22.91 -1.30 7.31
C SER A 16 -24.19 -1.19 6.46
N ILE A 17 -24.44 -2.14 5.54
CA ILE A 17 -25.52 -2.11 4.53
C ILE A 17 -26.88 -1.92 5.18
N TYR A 18 -27.18 -2.63 6.26
CA TYR A 18 -28.51 -2.57 6.87
C TYR A 18 -28.78 -1.26 7.62
N LYS A 19 -27.73 -0.45 7.89
CA LYS A 19 -27.90 0.90 8.43
C LYS A 19 -28.16 1.94 7.35
N ASN A 20 -27.69 1.70 6.13
CA ASN A 20 -27.84 2.60 4.98
C ASN A 20 -29.32 2.96 4.75
N ASN A 21 -29.59 4.24 4.49
CA ASN A 21 -30.97 4.73 4.37
C ASN A 21 -31.61 4.27 3.05
N ILE A 22 -30.86 4.31 1.95
CA ILE A 22 -31.31 3.87 0.63
C ILE A 22 -31.61 2.36 0.65
N TYR A 23 -30.81 1.58 1.38
CA TYR A 23 -31.10 0.16 1.59
C TYR A 23 -32.45 -0.05 2.28
N LYS A 24 -32.78 0.74 3.30
CA LYS A 24 -34.06 0.63 4.02
C LYS A 24 -35.26 1.00 3.14
N GLU A 25 -35.11 1.99 2.27
CA GLU A 25 -36.14 2.38 1.29
C GLU A 25 -36.39 1.29 0.24
N LEU A 26 -35.35 0.60 -0.19
CA LEU A 26 -35.44 -0.49 -1.17
C LEU A 26 -35.68 -1.87 -0.55
N LYS A 27 -35.88 -1.96 0.76
CA LYS A 27 -36.13 -3.22 1.43
C LYS A 27 -37.45 -3.83 0.95
N TRP A 28 -37.52 -5.15 0.88
CA TRP A 28 -38.77 -5.84 0.60
C TRP A 28 -39.86 -5.49 1.61
N ASP A 29 -41.07 -5.23 1.12
CA ASP A 29 -42.25 -5.12 1.94
C ASP A 29 -42.58 -6.46 2.60
N PHE A 30 -43.46 -6.43 3.61
CA PHE A 30 -43.86 -7.64 4.34
C PHE A 30 -44.32 -8.74 3.37
N ILE A 31 -45.24 -8.46 2.45
CA ILE A 31 -45.77 -9.44 1.49
C ILE A 31 -44.66 -9.91 0.53
N GLU A 32 -43.90 -8.97 -0.04
CA GLU A 32 -42.79 -9.27 -0.97
C GLU A 32 -41.79 -10.23 -0.33
N SER A 33 -41.40 -9.97 0.92
CA SER A 33 -40.40 -10.77 1.64
C SER A 33 -40.82 -12.23 1.83
N TYR A 34 -42.10 -12.48 2.14
CA TYR A 34 -42.62 -13.85 2.27
C TYR A 34 -42.67 -14.55 0.92
N ILE A 35 -43.14 -13.87 -0.12
CA ILE A 35 -43.30 -14.51 -1.45
C ILE A 35 -41.94 -14.85 -2.04
N VAL A 36 -40.97 -13.95 -1.96
CA VAL A 36 -39.59 -14.19 -2.40
C VAL A 36 -38.94 -15.34 -1.60
N SER A 37 -39.14 -15.38 -0.28
CA SER A 37 -38.66 -16.47 0.57
C SER A 37 -39.32 -17.81 0.22
N TRP A 38 -40.63 -17.78 -0.07
CA TRP A 38 -41.38 -18.97 -0.43
C TRP A 38 -41.01 -19.50 -1.81
N SER A 39 -40.79 -18.60 -2.77
CA SER A 39 -40.41 -18.95 -4.13
C SER A 39 -39.00 -19.53 -4.20
N LYS A 40 -38.05 -19.06 -3.37
CA LYS A 40 -36.67 -19.60 -3.31
C LYS A 40 -36.65 -21.11 -3.03
N ASN A 41 -37.52 -21.58 -2.14
CA ASN A 41 -37.60 -23.00 -1.74
C ASN A 41 -39.02 -23.56 -1.92
N TYR A 42 -39.64 -23.34 -3.08
CA TYR A 42 -41.06 -23.66 -3.32
C TYR A 42 -41.43 -25.11 -2.98
N ILE A 43 -40.57 -26.09 -3.28
CA ILE A 43 -40.79 -27.51 -2.94
C ILE A 43 -40.96 -27.72 -1.42
N LEU A 44 -40.06 -27.13 -0.63
CA LEU A 44 -40.13 -27.22 0.83
C LEU A 44 -41.37 -26.49 1.37
N GLN A 45 -41.75 -25.38 0.75
CA GLN A 45 -42.95 -24.64 1.17
C GLN A 45 -44.23 -25.38 0.84
N ILE A 46 -44.29 -26.06 -0.31
CA ILE A 46 -45.41 -26.93 -0.64
C ILE A 46 -45.54 -28.01 0.43
N PHE A 47 -44.44 -28.66 0.82
CA PHE A 47 -44.47 -29.63 1.93
C PHE A 47 -44.96 -29.00 3.25
N LYS A 48 -44.59 -27.75 3.54
CA LYS A 48 -45.12 -27.02 4.70
C LYS A 48 -46.61 -26.70 4.55
N TYR A 49 -47.10 -26.37 3.36
CA TYR A 49 -48.54 -26.20 3.09
C TYR A 49 -49.28 -27.51 3.31
N PHE A 50 -48.76 -28.63 2.81
CA PHE A 50 -49.28 -29.95 3.11
C PHE A 50 -49.37 -30.20 4.62
N LEU A 51 -48.28 -29.97 5.36
CA LEU A 51 -48.26 -30.15 6.80
C LEU A 51 -49.25 -29.21 7.51
N PHE A 52 -49.32 -27.94 7.09
CA PHE A 52 -50.22 -26.95 7.64
C PHE A 52 -51.69 -27.34 7.42
N PHE A 53 -52.08 -27.68 6.19
CA PHE A 53 -53.44 -28.11 5.88
C PHE A 53 -53.78 -29.47 6.51
N TYR A 54 -52.79 -30.34 6.72
CA TYR A 54 -52.97 -31.58 7.48
C TYR A 54 -53.18 -31.33 8.99
N LEU A 55 -52.43 -30.42 9.60
CA LEU A 55 -52.67 -30.00 10.98
C LEU A 55 -54.02 -29.29 11.12
N LEU A 56 -54.37 -28.47 10.13
CA LEU A 56 -55.66 -27.80 10.04
C LEU A 56 -56.79 -28.83 9.92
N PHE A 57 -56.61 -29.90 9.13
CA PHE A 57 -57.50 -31.05 9.09
C PHE A 57 -57.74 -31.65 10.46
N ILE A 58 -56.67 -32.03 11.17
CA ILE A 58 -56.78 -32.60 12.52
C ILE A 58 -57.50 -31.64 13.46
N SER A 59 -57.15 -30.34 13.42
CA SER A 59 -57.74 -29.34 14.29
C SER A 59 -59.25 -29.15 14.05
N ILE A 60 -59.68 -29.13 12.78
CA ILE A 60 -61.10 -29.01 12.42
C ILE A 60 -61.85 -30.29 12.77
N THR A 61 -61.24 -31.47 12.59
CA THR A 61 -61.84 -32.75 13.01
C THR A 61 -62.03 -32.81 14.53
N ILE A 62 -61.05 -32.38 15.32
CA ILE A 62 -61.17 -32.31 16.79
C ILE A 62 -62.23 -31.28 17.20
N LEU A 63 -62.23 -30.09 16.56
CA LEU A 63 -63.26 -29.08 16.79
C LEU A 63 -64.65 -29.62 16.43
N PHE A 64 -64.76 -30.39 15.37
CA PHE A 64 -66.01 -31.03 14.94
C PHE A 64 -66.50 -32.05 15.98
N GLU A 65 -65.62 -32.91 16.50
CA GLU A 65 -66.00 -33.83 17.59
C GLU A 65 -66.42 -33.09 18.87
N LEU A 66 -65.74 -31.99 19.19
CA LEU A 66 -66.04 -31.16 20.36
C LEU A 66 -67.39 -30.43 20.21
N LEU A 67 -67.68 -29.87 19.02
CA LEU A 67 -68.98 -29.26 18.72
C LEU A 67 -70.12 -30.29 18.70
N ARG A 68 -69.83 -31.53 18.26
CA ARG A 68 -70.76 -32.66 18.35
C ARG A 68 -71.06 -33.02 19.80
N PHE A 69 -70.05 -33.01 20.68
CA PHE A 69 -70.22 -33.25 22.11
C PHE A 69 -71.13 -32.20 22.78
N PHE A 70 -71.03 -30.93 22.38
CA PHE A 70 -71.88 -29.85 22.88
C PHE A 70 -73.26 -29.72 22.19
N GLN A 71 -73.64 -30.65 21.30
CA GLN A 71 -74.92 -30.65 20.54
C GLN A 71 -75.19 -29.38 19.71
N VAL A 72 -74.14 -28.64 19.30
CA VAL A 72 -74.25 -27.44 18.45
C VAL A 72 -74.15 -27.81 16.96
N ILE A 73 -74.89 -28.84 16.55
CA ILE A 73 -74.68 -29.58 15.27
C ILE A 73 -75.34 -28.87 14.07
N ASP A 74 -76.30 -27.99 14.29
CA ASP A 74 -77.09 -27.35 13.22
C ASP A 74 -76.27 -26.42 12.30
N PHE A 75 -75.11 -25.93 12.75
CA PHE A 75 -74.24 -25.06 11.95
C PHE A 75 -73.56 -25.79 10.77
N PHE A 76 -73.35 -27.11 10.86
CA PHE A 76 -72.59 -27.88 9.87
C PHE A 76 -73.45 -28.66 8.85
N LEU A 77 -74.74 -28.89 9.13
CA LEU A 77 -75.69 -29.45 8.15
C LEU A 77 -75.83 -28.55 6.90
N PHE A 78 -75.60 -27.25 7.04
CA PHE A 78 -75.49 -26.29 5.93
C PHE A 78 -74.38 -26.67 4.92
N PHE A 79 -73.29 -27.31 5.38
CA PHE A 79 -72.14 -27.69 4.56
C PHE A 79 -72.30 -29.05 3.85
N LYS A 80 -73.36 -29.83 4.13
CA LYS A 80 -73.61 -31.09 3.39
C LYS A 80 -73.87 -30.86 1.90
N LYS A 81 -74.40 -29.68 1.56
CA LYS A 81 -74.54 -29.19 0.17
C LYS A 81 -73.21 -28.77 -0.47
N ASN A 82 -72.13 -28.67 0.32
CA ASN A 82 -70.81 -28.24 -0.15
C ASN A 82 -69.94 -29.38 -0.69
N LEU A 83 -70.40 -30.63 -0.68
CA LEU A 83 -69.70 -31.75 -1.34
C LEU A 83 -69.61 -31.54 -2.88
N ASP A 84 -70.57 -30.83 -3.47
CA ASP A 84 -70.57 -30.46 -4.90
C ASP A 84 -69.52 -29.38 -5.25
N PHE A 85 -68.99 -28.66 -4.26
CA PHE A 85 -67.95 -27.65 -4.48
C PHE A 85 -66.59 -28.29 -4.79
N LYS A 86 -66.35 -29.54 -4.39
CA LYS A 86 -65.08 -30.23 -4.64
C LYS A 86 -64.76 -30.32 -6.14
N ASP A 87 -65.73 -30.74 -6.95
CA ASP A 87 -65.56 -30.86 -8.41
C ASP A 87 -65.42 -29.48 -9.06
N THR A 88 -66.13 -28.48 -8.51
CA THR A 88 -66.02 -27.08 -8.96
C THR A 88 -64.63 -26.50 -8.67
N ILE A 89 -64.07 -26.75 -7.49
CA ILE A 89 -62.71 -26.32 -7.09
C ILE A 89 -61.67 -27.01 -7.97
N PHE A 90 -61.81 -28.31 -8.22
CA PHE A 90 -60.91 -29.07 -9.08
C PHE A 90 -60.89 -28.52 -10.52
N ASN A 91 -62.07 -28.37 -11.12
CA ASN A 91 -62.21 -27.85 -12.47
C ASN A 91 -61.73 -26.39 -12.56
N GLY A 92 -62.03 -25.57 -11.56
CA GLY A 92 -61.54 -24.20 -11.46
C GLY A 92 -60.01 -24.12 -11.39
N GLN A 93 -59.38 -24.95 -10.55
CA GLN A 93 -57.93 -25.01 -10.40
C GLN A 93 -57.22 -25.48 -11.68
N LEU A 94 -57.75 -26.50 -12.36
CA LEU A 94 -57.22 -26.96 -13.65
C LEU A 94 -57.39 -25.91 -14.74
N THR A 95 -58.51 -25.18 -14.76
CA THR A 95 -58.74 -24.10 -15.73
C THR A 95 -57.74 -22.97 -15.53
N ILE A 96 -57.50 -22.55 -14.28
CA ILE A 96 -56.47 -21.56 -13.93
C ILE A 96 -55.10 -22.00 -14.45
N LEU A 97 -54.71 -23.25 -14.20
CA LEU A 97 -53.43 -23.78 -14.66
C LEU A 97 -53.35 -23.86 -16.19
N ALA A 98 -54.42 -24.27 -16.87
CA ALA A 98 -54.45 -24.44 -18.32
C ALA A 98 -54.50 -23.12 -19.09
N VAL A 99 -55.07 -22.06 -18.53
CA VAL A 99 -55.25 -20.77 -19.22
C VAL A 99 -54.21 -19.75 -18.78
N ILE A 100 -54.06 -19.53 -17.47
CA ILE A 100 -53.28 -18.38 -16.98
C ILE A 100 -51.78 -18.65 -17.11
N PHE A 101 -51.31 -19.85 -16.83
CA PHE A 101 -49.87 -20.15 -16.91
C PHE A 101 -49.32 -20.05 -18.34
N PRO A 102 -49.96 -20.63 -19.37
CA PRO A 102 -49.53 -20.43 -20.76
C PRO A 102 -49.58 -18.96 -21.19
N LEU A 103 -50.60 -18.21 -20.75
CA LEU A 103 -50.73 -16.79 -21.03
C LEU A 103 -49.60 -15.97 -20.42
N VAL A 104 -49.27 -16.22 -19.15
CA VAL A 104 -48.15 -15.56 -18.45
C VAL A 104 -46.81 -15.89 -19.10
N ILE A 105 -46.57 -17.17 -19.43
CA ILE A 105 -45.37 -17.59 -20.17
C ILE A 105 -45.30 -16.89 -21.52
N GLY A 106 -46.43 -16.75 -22.23
CA GLY A 106 -46.51 -16.05 -23.51
C GLY A 106 -46.15 -14.57 -23.37
N PHE A 107 -46.78 -13.85 -22.43
CA PHE A 107 -46.53 -12.42 -22.23
C PHE A 107 -45.09 -12.13 -21.78
N VAL A 108 -44.62 -12.83 -20.75
CA VAL A 108 -43.27 -12.62 -20.23
C VAL A 108 -42.23 -13.14 -21.21
N GLY A 109 -42.48 -14.26 -21.89
CA GLY A 109 -41.58 -14.80 -22.91
C GLY A 109 -41.45 -13.91 -24.14
N VAL A 110 -42.50 -13.17 -24.53
CA VAL A 110 -42.43 -12.16 -25.59
C VAL A 110 -41.66 -10.92 -25.15
N LEU A 111 -41.78 -10.49 -23.89
CA LEU A 111 -40.97 -9.40 -23.34
C LEU A 111 -39.49 -9.76 -23.20
N ILE A 112 -39.20 -11.03 -22.91
CA ILE A 112 -37.86 -11.56 -22.62
C ILE A 112 -37.22 -12.13 -23.92
N LYS A 113 -37.57 -11.58 -25.10
CA LYS A 113 -37.02 -12.07 -26.38
C LYS A 113 -35.57 -11.66 -26.63
N ASP A 114 -34.78 -12.62 -27.09
CA ASP A 114 -33.47 -12.51 -27.77
C ASP A 114 -32.25 -11.97 -26.98
N ASP A 115 -31.84 -12.59 -25.86
CA ASP A 115 -30.42 -12.64 -25.41
C ASP A 115 -30.10 -13.47 -24.15
N ILE A 116 -28.82 -13.69 -23.86
CA ILE A 116 -28.33 -14.38 -22.63
C ILE A 116 -28.73 -13.62 -21.35
N ALA A 117 -28.80 -12.29 -21.42
CA ALA A 117 -29.32 -11.38 -20.38
C ALA A 117 -30.75 -11.72 -19.91
N ASN A 118 -31.55 -12.31 -20.79
CA ASN A 118 -32.95 -12.65 -20.52
C ASN A 118 -33.13 -13.79 -19.50
N LYS A 119 -32.07 -14.60 -19.28
CA LYS A 119 -32.09 -15.64 -18.24
C LYS A 119 -32.10 -15.05 -16.82
N SER A 120 -31.40 -13.94 -16.59
CA SER A 120 -31.38 -13.29 -15.27
C SER A 120 -32.72 -12.60 -14.99
N LEU A 121 -33.29 -11.90 -15.97
CA LEU A 121 -34.63 -11.29 -15.86
C LEU A 121 -35.72 -12.33 -15.59
N TRP A 122 -35.70 -13.47 -16.29
CA TRP A 122 -36.63 -14.56 -16.03
C TRP A 122 -36.49 -15.12 -14.61
N LYS A 123 -35.26 -15.24 -14.10
CA LYS A 123 -34.99 -15.70 -12.74
C LYS A 123 -35.51 -14.72 -11.69
N ILE A 124 -35.31 -13.42 -11.89
CA ILE A 124 -35.86 -12.34 -11.04
C ILE A 124 -37.38 -12.42 -11.03
N TYR A 125 -37.99 -12.45 -12.22
CA TYR A 125 -39.44 -12.57 -12.36
C TYR A 125 -39.99 -13.80 -11.63
N ASN A 126 -39.41 -14.98 -11.86
CA ASN A 126 -39.87 -16.23 -11.25
C ASN A 126 -39.84 -16.16 -9.71
N ARG A 127 -38.80 -15.56 -9.14
CA ARG A 127 -38.66 -15.41 -7.68
C ARG A 127 -39.62 -14.36 -7.11
N TYR A 128 -39.75 -13.20 -7.73
CA TYR A 128 -40.60 -12.12 -7.23
C TYR A 128 -42.10 -12.45 -7.38
N SER A 129 -42.49 -13.01 -8.52
CA SER A 129 -43.90 -13.32 -8.81
C SER A 129 -44.42 -14.57 -8.10
N GLY A 130 -43.52 -15.42 -7.59
CA GLY A 130 -43.89 -16.71 -7.03
C GLY A 130 -44.43 -17.70 -8.07
N PHE A 131 -44.13 -17.50 -9.36
CA PHE A 131 -44.65 -18.29 -10.48
C PHE A 131 -44.64 -19.81 -10.21
N MET A 132 -43.47 -20.37 -9.84
CA MET A 132 -43.36 -21.79 -9.50
C MET A 132 -44.18 -22.18 -8.26
N LEU A 133 -44.19 -21.35 -7.22
CA LEU A 133 -44.96 -21.62 -5.99
C LEU A 133 -46.47 -21.72 -6.29
N VAL A 134 -47.02 -20.77 -7.05
CA VAL A 134 -48.44 -20.75 -7.42
C VAL A 134 -48.79 -21.99 -8.24
N GLY A 135 -47.97 -22.32 -9.24
CA GLY A 135 -48.23 -23.43 -10.15
C GLY A 135 -48.17 -24.78 -9.44
N PHE A 136 -47.12 -25.02 -8.66
CA PHE A 136 -46.97 -26.28 -7.94
C PHE A 136 -47.96 -26.41 -6.76
N SER A 137 -48.36 -25.33 -6.10
CA SER A 137 -49.44 -25.37 -5.09
C SER A 137 -50.77 -25.76 -5.73
N GLY A 138 -51.09 -25.19 -6.90
CA GLY A 138 -52.28 -25.55 -7.68
C GLY A 138 -52.27 -27.00 -8.18
N LEU A 139 -51.13 -27.47 -8.69
CA LEU A 139 -50.95 -28.86 -9.11
C LEU A 139 -51.06 -29.83 -7.92
N SER A 140 -50.47 -29.46 -6.78
CA SER A 140 -50.53 -30.26 -5.55
C SER A 140 -51.96 -30.41 -5.05
N LEU A 141 -52.72 -29.31 -4.98
CA LEU A 141 -54.14 -29.35 -4.62
C LEU A 141 -54.93 -30.27 -5.57
N SER A 142 -54.71 -30.12 -6.89
CA SER A 142 -55.38 -30.95 -7.90
C SER A 142 -55.05 -32.43 -7.73
N ALA A 143 -53.77 -32.77 -7.48
CA ALA A 143 -53.33 -34.14 -7.26
C ALA A 143 -53.95 -34.75 -5.98
N ILE A 144 -54.06 -33.98 -4.90
CA ILE A 144 -54.70 -34.44 -3.65
C ILE A 144 -56.18 -34.72 -3.86
N ILE A 145 -56.90 -33.84 -4.56
CA ILE A 145 -58.33 -34.05 -4.87
C ILE A 145 -58.53 -35.34 -5.67
N ILE A 146 -57.65 -35.62 -6.64
CA ILE A 146 -57.65 -36.88 -7.42
C ILE A 146 -57.41 -38.08 -6.50
N LEU A 147 -56.39 -38.03 -5.65
CA LEU A 147 -56.08 -39.11 -4.69
C LEU A 147 -57.26 -39.35 -3.74
N ASP A 148 -57.87 -38.29 -3.22
CA ASP A 148 -59.03 -38.37 -2.35
C ASP A 148 -60.26 -38.97 -3.05
N ASN A 149 -60.47 -38.68 -4.34
CA ASN A 149 -61.52 -39.36 -5.13
C ASN A 149 -61.30 -40.88 -5.21
N TYR A 150 -60.06 -41.35 -5.22
CA TYR A 150 -59.74 -42.78 -5.18
C TYR A 150 -60.03 -43.40 -3.81
N PHE A 151 -59.81 -42.67 -2.72
CA PHE A 151 -60.03 -43.14 -1.35
C PHE A 151 -61.43 -42.86 -0.78
N LYS A 152 -62.28 -42.12 -1.51
CA LYS A 152 -63.67 -41.80 -1.14
C LYS A 152 -64.50 -42.99 -0.62
N PRO A 153 -64.42 -44.21 -1.19
CA PRO A 153 -65.18 -45.36 -0.69
C PRO A 153 -64.85 -45.78 0.75
N PHE A 154 -63.71 -45.34 1.28
CA PHE A 154 -63.21 -45.69 2.61
C PHE A 154 -63.40 -44.58 3.65
N LEU A 155 -63.96 -43.42 3.25
CA LEU A 155 -64.13 -42.25 4.12
C LEU A 155 -65.57 -42.14 4.62
N ILE A 156 -65.72 -41.71 5.87
CA ILE A 156 -67.01 -41.39 6.48
C ILE A 156 -67.50 -40.05 5.90
N ASP A 157 -68.80 -39.93 5.63
CA ASP A 157 -69.41 -38.71 5.06
C ASP A 157 -69.03 -37.43 5.85
N GLU A 158 -68.93 -37.49 7.17
CA GLU A 158 -68.53 -36.36 8.02
C GLU A 158 -67.08 -35.89 7.73
N LEU A 159 -66.15 -36.82 7.54
CA LEU A 159 -64.76 -36.51 7.19
C LEU A 159 -64.66 -35.88 5.79
N SER A 160 -65.54 -36.29 4.87
CA SER A 160 -65.57 -35.73 3.51
C SER A 160 -65.96 -34.25 3.50
N ILE A 161 -66.81 -33.79 4.43
CA ILE A 161 -67.16 -32.37 4.59
C ILE A 161 -65.95 -31.57 5.08
N VAL A 162 -65.22 -32.10 6.07
CA VAL A 162 -64.01 -31.46 6.61
C VAL A 162 -62.92 -31.36 5.53
N ILE A 163 -62.70 -32.42 4.75
CA ILE A 163 -61.77 -32.42 3.62
C ILE A 163 -62.16 -31.37 2.57
N SER A 164 -63.45 -31.26 2.23
CA SER A 164 -63.94 -30.25 1.29
C SER A 164 -63.71 -28.82 1.78
N LEU A 165 -63.86 -28.54 3.08
CA LEU A 165 -63.55 -27.24 3.66
C LEU A 165 -62.06 -26.88 3.51
N ILE A 166 -61.18 -27.87 3.66
CA ILE A 166 -59.73 -27.68 3.53
C ILE A 166 -59.34 -27.40 2.09
N TYR A 167 -59.93 -28.10 1.12
CA TYR A 167 -59.75 -27.78 -0.28
C TYR A 167 -60.19 -26.36 -0.60
N SER A 168 -61.30 -25.89 -0.02
CA SER A 168 -61.75 -24.51 -0.18
C SER A 168 -60.75 -23.50 0.39
N PHE A 169 -60.20 -23.75 1.58
CA PHE A 169 -59.17 -22.86 2.17
C PHE A 169 -57.87 -22.86 1.36
N TRP A 170 -57.41 -24.02 0.91
CA TRP A 170 -56.22 -24.12 0.05
C TRP A 170 -56.47 -23.46 -1.31
N PHE A 171 -57.63 -23.68 -1.91
CA PHE A 171 -58.01 -23.01 -3.15
C PHE A 171 -58.05 -21.48 -3.00
N LEU A 172 -58.59 -20.97 -1.88
CA LEU A 172 -58.59 -19.54 -1.58
C LEU A 172 -57.15 -18.99 -1.43
N LEU A 173 -56.25 -19.73 -0.79
CA LEU A 173 -54.82 -19.39 -0.76
C LEU A 173 -54.25 -19.33 -2.19
N ASN A 174 -54.57 -20.30 -3.04
CA ASN A 174 -54.11 -20.31 -4.44
C ASN A 174 -54.67 -19.12 -5.24
N LEU A 175 -55.90 -18.67 -4.97
CA LEU A 175 -56.46 -17.47 -5.60
C LEU A 175 -55.74 -16.20 -5.16
N LEU A 176 -55.38 -16.07 -3.87
CA LEU A 176 -54.59 -14.95 -3.38
C LEU A 176 -53.19 -14.93 -4.02
N LEU A 177 -52.52 -16.09 -4.08
CA LEU A 177 -51.24 -16.25 -4.76
C LEU A 177 -51.34 -15.94 -6.26
N LEU A 178 -52.42 -16.36 -6.91
CA LEU A 178 -52.70 -16.05 -8.32
C LEU A 178 -52.90 -14.54 -8.55
N SER A 179 -53.63 -13.87 -7.64
CA SER A 179 -53.81 -12.42 -7.70
C SER A 179 -52.46 -11.70 -7.61
N TRP A 180 -51.58 -12.14 -6.72
CA TRP A 180 -50.21 -11.64 -6.65
C TRP A 180 -49.40 -11.92 -7.92
N LEU A 181 -49.49 -13.13 -8.48
CA LEU A 181 -48.80 -13.51 -9.72
C LEU A 181 -49.20 -12.58 -10.87
N LEU A 182 -50.50 -12.32 -11.04
CA LEU A 182 -50.99 -11.43 -12.08
C LEU A 182 -50.56 -9.98 -11.83
N HIS A 183 -50.70 -9.48 -10.60
CA HIS A 183 -50.23 -8.14 -10.22
C HIS A 183 -48.73 -7.95 -10.51
N SER A 184 -47.92 -8.94 -10.13
CA SER A 184 -46.48 -8.96 -10.37
C SER A 184 -46.16 -9.01 -11.86
N THR A 185 -46.93 -9.76 -12.64
CA THR A 185 -46.75 -9.85 -14.10
C THR A 185 -47.04 -8.50 -14.75
N PHE A 186 -48.12 -7.80 -14.38
CA PHE A 186 -48.40 -6.45 -14.89
C PHE A 186 -47.33 -5.42 -14.50
N ASN A 187 -46.84 -5.47 -13.26
CA ASN A 187 -45.76 -4.60 -12.82
C ASN A 187 -44.45 -4.90 -13.58
N PHE A 188 -44.16 -6.17 -13.86
CA PHE A 188 -42.95 -6.56 -14.59
C PHE A 188 -43.02 -6.22 -16.09
N ILE A 189 -44.23 -6.13 -16.68
CA ILE A 189 -44.43 -5.66 -18.05
C ILE A 189 -44.16 -4.15 -18.18
N ASN A 190 -44.46 -3.37 -17.13
CA ASN A 190 -44.18 -1.94 -17.13
C ASN A 190 -42.71 -1.67 -16.81
N LYS A 191 -41.97 -1.09 -17.75
CA LYS A 191 -40.51 -0.86 -17.66
C LYS A 191 -40.07 -0.11 -16.40
N THR A 192 -40.81 0.91 -15.95
CA THR A 192 -40.45 1.67 -14.74
C THR A 192 -40.50 0.80 -13.49
N LYS A 193 -41.61 0.08 -13.31
CA LYS A 193 -41.80 -0.86 -12.20
C LYS A 193 -40.89 -2.09 -12.30
N GLN A 194 -40.58 -2.54 -13.52
CA GLN A 194 -39.62 -3.61 -13.76
C GLN A 194 -38.23 -3.20 -13.24
N ASN A 195 -37.77 -1.99 -13.55
CA ASN A 195 -36.50 -1.45 -13.05
C ASN A 195 -36.49 -1.34 -11.53
N GLU A 196 -37.58 -0.92 -10.90
CA GLU A 196 -37.71 -0.94 -9.43
C GLU A 196 -37.58 -2.34 -8.84
N ILE A 197 -38.24 -3.34 -9.44
CA ILE A 197 -38.13 -4.75 -9.01
C ILE A 197 -36.70 -5.26 -9.19
N ILE A 198 -36.03 -4.95 -10.31
CA ILE A 198 -34.63 -5.33 -10.56
C ILE A 198 -33.71 -4.70 -9.51
N LYS A 199 -33.90 -3.41 -9.19
CA LYS A 199 -33.14 -2.72 -8.13
C LYS A 199 -33.36 -3.37 -6.77
N LYS A 200 -34.61 -3.53 -6.33
CA LYS A 200 -34.95 -4.19 -5.05
C LYS A 200 -34.35 -5.61 -4.98
N TYR A 201 -34.48 -6.38 -6.05
CA TYR A 201 -33.96 -7.74 -6.11
C TYR A 201 -32.43 -7.79 -6.04
N THR A 202 -31.76 -6.92 -6.80
CA THR A 202 -30.29 -6.84 -6.79
C THR A 202 -29.79 -6.46 -5.39
N THR A 203 -30.40 -5.45 -4.77
CA THR A 203 -30.03 -4.96 -3.45
C THR A 203 -30.20 -6.01 -2.35
N ASN A 204 -31.40 -6.59 -2.23
CA ASN A 204 -31.75 -7.44 -1.08
C ASN A 204 -31.29 -8.90 -1.21
N ILE A 205 -30.91 -9.34 -2.41
CA ILE A 205 -30.58 -10.75 -2.65
C ILE A 205 -29.19 -10.87 -3.25
N VAL A 206 -29.00 -10.33 -4.45
CA VAL A 206 -27.79 -10.62 -5.24
C VAL A 206 -26.55 -9.97 -4.63
N LEU A 207 -26.62 -8.68 -4.32
CA LEU A 207 -25.52 -7.92 -3.74
C LEU A 207 -25.19 -8.44 -2.34
N GLU A 208 -26.21 -8.69 -1.51
CA GLU A 208 -26.02 -9.25 -0.17
C GLU A 208 -25.34 -10.63 -0.23
N GLU A 209 -25.79 -11.52 -1.12
CA GLU A 209 -25.24 -12.86 -1.28
C GLU A 209 -23.78 -12.83 -1.79
N GLU A 210 -23.47 -11.95 -2.75
CA GLU A 210 -22.10 -11.78 -3.27
C GLU A 210 -21.14 -11.22 -2.21
N ILE A 211 -21.58 -10.24 -1.42
CA ILE A 211 -20.80 -9.70 -0.29
C ILE A 211 -20.59 -10.79 0.78
N ARG A 212 -21.65 -11.54 1.13
CA ARG A 212 -21.54 -12.68 2.07
C ARG A 212 -20.54 -13.71 1.58
N LYS A 213 -20.59 -14.08 0.30
CA LYS A 213 -19.67 -15.05 -0.34
C LYS A 213 -18.22 -14.58 -0.27
N ARG A 214 -17.95 -13.30 -0.55
CA ARG A 214 -16.59 -12.73 -0.45
C ARG A 214 -16.10 -12.68 0.99
N LEU A 215 -16.90 -12.16 1.91
CA LEU A 215 -16.56 -12.12 3.35
C LEU A 215 -16.33 -13.52 3.94
N TYR A 216 -17.12 -14.50 3.51
CA TYR A 216 -16.96 -15.89 3.89
C TYR A 216 -15.58 -16.46 3.55
N SER A 217 -14.97 -15.98 2.47
CA SER A 217 -13.62 -16.37 2.06
C SER A 217 -12.50 -15.53 2.69
N LEU A 218 -12.75 -14.23 2.94
CA LEU A 218 -11.75 -13.27 3.39
C LEU A 218 -11.55 -13.25 4.90
N ILE A 219 -12.62 -13.23 5.70
CA ILE A 219 -12.54 -13.16 7.17
C ILE A 219 -11.63 -14.27 7.75
N PRO A 220 -11.71 -15.53 7.27
CA PRO A 220 -10.87 -16.59 7.81
C PRO A 220 -9.38 -16.47 7.45
N LYS A 221 -8.97 -15.60 6.52
CA LYS A 221 -7.55 -15.37 6.18
C LYS A 221 -6.81 -14.48 7.17
N ILE A 222 -7.53 -13.62 7.87
CA ILE A 222 -6.97 -12.62 8.79
C ILE A 222 -7.52 -12.79 10.22
N PRO A 223 -7.54 -14.02 10.78
CA PRO A 223 -8.16 -14.27 12.08
C PRO A 223 -7.38 -13.64 13.24
N ASP A 224 -6.08 -13.41 13.06
CA ASP A 224 -5.18 -12.71 13.96
C ASP A 224 -5.46 -11.20 14.00
N LYS A 225 -5.51 -10.54 12.84
CA LYS A 225 -5.80 -9.09 12.74
C LYS A 225 -7.18 -8.74 13.31
N LEU A 226 -8.16 -9.61 13.07
CA LEU A 226 -9.53 -9.43 13.59
C LEU A 226 -9.69 -9.89 15.05
N SER A 227 -8.61 -10.26 15.74
CA SER A 227 -8.62 -10.76 17.12
C SER A 227 -9.59 -11.94 17.33
N LEU A 228 -9.79 -12.78 16.31
CA LEU A 228 -10.69 -13.94 16.35
C LEU A 228 -10.00 -15.16 16.97
N LEU A 229 -8.70 -15.33 16.73
CA LEU A 229 -7.90 -16.45 17.22
C LEU A 229 -6.62 -15.95 17.95
N PRO A 230 -6.10 -16.71 18.93
CA PRO A 230 -4.85 -16.38 19.60
C PRO A 230 -3.65 -16.40 18.64
N THR A 231 -2.70 -15.49 18.85
CA THR A 231 -1.43 -15.38 18.11
C THR A 231 -0.28 -16.10 18.84
N SER A 232 0.83 -16.33 18.13
CA SER A 232 2.04 -16.92 18.70
C SER A 232 2.66 -16.01 19.77
N ILE A 233 2.96 -16.57 20.95
CA ILE A 233 3.53 -15.81 22.08
C ILE A 233 5.07 -15.89 22.09
N ASN A 234 5.66 -17.02 21.66
CA ASN A 234 7.10 -17.30 21.76
C ASN A 234 7.68 -17.78 20.43
N ALA A 235 8.97 -17.56 20.19
CA ALA A 235 9.69 -18.03 18.99
C ALA A 235 9.61 -19.56 18.79
N ASN A 236 9.48 -20.33 19.89
CA ASN A 236 9.44 -21.80 19.85
C ASN A 236 8.04 -22.38 19.54
N GLN A 237 6.99 -21.55 19.51
CA GLN A 237 5.60 -21.96 19.27
C GLN A 237 4.98 -21.10 18.18
N LYS A 238 4.89 -21.65 16.97
CA LYS A 238 4.34 -20.94 15.82
C LYS A 238 2.93 -21.42 15.52
N ILE A 239 1.99 -20.47 15.37
CA ILE A 239 0.63 -20.75 14.90
C ILE A 239 0.54 -20.18 13.49
N SER A 240 0.17 -21.04 12.54
CA SER A 240 0.04 -20.67 11.12
C SER A 240 -1.39 -20.95 10.64
N PHE A 241 -2.00 -19.96 10.00
CA PHE A 241 -3.39 -20.06 9.49
C PHE A 241 -3.47 -20.44 7.99
N HIS A 242 -2.33 -20.81 7.40
CA HIS A 242 -2.20 -21.17 5.98
C HIS A 242 -1.42 -22.48 5.81
N PHE A 243 -1.73 -23.24 4.75
CA PHE A 243 -0.94 -24.41 4.35
C PHE A 243 0.18 -24.02 3.39
N PHE A 244 1.43 -24.31 3.75
CA PHE A 244 2.57 -24.26 2.82
C PHE A 244 3.42 -25.54 2.78
N GLU A 245 3.15 -26.56 3.60
CA GLU A 245 3.97 -27.79 3.59
C GLU A 245 3.41 -28.87 2.67
N LYS A 246 4.19 -29.24 1.64
CA LYS A 246 3.91 -30.32 0.68
C LYS A 246 4.24 -31.72 1.21
N SER A 247 5.03 -31.84 2.28
CA SER A 247 5.40 -33.14 2.88
C SER A 247 4.58 -33.42 4.14
N LYS A 248 3.70 -34.43 4.09
CA LYS A 248 2.85 -34.87 5.23
C LYS A 248 3.58 -35.79 6.21
N ASP A 249 4.88 -36.00 6.04
CA ASP A 249 5.65 -36.92 6.88
C ASP A 249 5.97 -36.26 8.24
N ASN A 250 5.68 -36.98 9.33
CA ASN A 250 5.80 -36.56 10.75
C ASN A 250 4.80 -35.50 11.29
N LEU A 251 3.63 -35.32 10.65
CA LEU A 251 2.57 -34.45 11.16
C LEU A 251 1.40 -35.24 11.77
N ASP A 252 0.97 -34.88 12.97
CA ASP A 252 -0.33 -35.36 13.49
C ASP A 252 -1.46 -34.53 12.86
N LYS A 253 -2.60 -35.17 12.58
CA LYS A 253 -3.68 -34.55 11.79
C LYS A 253 -5.06 -34.76 12.37
N VAL A 254 -5.85 -33.69 12.39
CA VAL A 254 -7.29 -33.75 12.60
C VAL A 254 -7.98 -33.65 11.23
N SER A 255 -8.50 -34.76 10.72
CA SER A 255 -9.23 -34.79 9.45
C SER A 255 -10.68 -35.24 9.59
N ARG A 256 -11.55 -34.81 8.68
CA ARG A 256 -12.94 -35.27 8.55
C ARG A 256 -13.20 -35.76 7.13
N LYS A 257 -13.71 -36.99 7.02
CA LYS A 257 -14.01 -37.65 5.74
C LYS A 257 -15.51 -37.83 5.54
N PHE A 258 -15.98 -37.61 4.33
CA PHE A 258 -17.39 -37.71 3.96
C PHE A 258 -17.59 -38.65 2.77
N LYS A 259 -18.74 -39.34 2.74
CA LYS A 259 -19.11 -40.24 1.63
C LYS A 259 -19.35 -39.48 0.31
N LYS A 260 -19.96 -38.30 0.40
CA LYS A 260 -20.19 -37.37 -0.71
C LYS A 260 -19.35 -36.12 -0.50
N LYS A 261 -19.03 -35.42 -1.60
CA LYS A 261 -18.36 -34.12 -1.51
C LYS A 261 -19.23 -33.18 -0.67
N GLN A 262 -18.62 -32.45 0.25
CA GLN A 262 -19.29 -31.46 1.10
C GLN A 262 -18.57 -30.12 1.00
N TYR A 263 -19.33 -29.05 1.21
CA TYR A 263 -18.84 -27.70 1.37
C TYR A 263 -18.67 -27.39 2.85
N LEU A 264 -17.67 -26.59 3.19
CA LEU A 264 -17.59 -25.97 4.50
C LEU A 264 -18.69 -24.89 4.60
N LEU A 265 -19.48 -24.93 5.68
CA LEU A 265 -20.63 -24.05 5.91
C LEU A 265 -20.36 -22.94 6.93
N ASP A 266 -19.64 -23.24 8.01
CA ASP A 266 -19.38 -22.30 9.09
C ASP A 266 -18.16 -22.74 9.92
N ILE A 267 -17.45 -21.77 10.48
CA ILE A 267 -16.33 -21.96 11.41
C ILE A 267 -16.70 -21.27 12.72
N ASN A 268 -16.75 -22.04 13.81
CA ASN A 268 -16.95 -21.51 15.14
C ASN A 268 -15.59 -21.17 15.78
N PHE A 269 -15.24 -19.89 15.75
CA PHE A 269 -13.99 -19.36 16.29
C PHE A 269 -13.88 -19.52 17.80
N THR A 270 -14.99 -19.61 18.55
CA THR A 270 -14.89 -19.81 20.01
C THR A 270 -14.35 -21.19 20.39
N PHE A 271 -14.84 -22.26 19.76
CA PHE A 271 -14.30 -23.60 20.01
C PHE A 271 -12.88 -23.76 19.48
N LEU A 272 -12.60 -23.13 18.33
CA LEU A 272 -11.26 -23.16 17.75
C LEU A 272 -10.25 -22.39 18.63
N SER A 273 -10.61 -21.20 19.12
CA SER A 273 -9.83 -20.42 20.07
C SER A 273 -9.60 -21.16 21.38
N LEU A 274 -10.63 -21.86 21.90
CA LEU A 274 -10.48 -22.70 23.09
C LEU A 274 -9.48 -23.84 22.86
N ALA A 275 -9.54 -24.52 21.71
CA ALA A 275 -8.59 -25.57 21.35
C ALA A 275 -7.14 -25.03 21.28
N ILE A 276 -6.94 -23.87 20.68
CA ILE A 276 -5.63 -23.20 20.60
C ILE A 276 -5.13 -22.83 22.00
N LYS A 277 -5.97 -22.21 22.83
CA LYS A 277 -5.59 -21.82 24.19
C LYS A 277 -5.22 -23.02 25.05
N LEU A 278 -5.94 -24.13 24.92
CA LEU A 278 -5.60 -25.39 25.62
C LEU A 278 -4.26 -25.95 25.16
N TRP A 279 -4.00 -25.93 23.85
CA TRP A 279 -2.72 -26.34 23.28
C TRP A 279 -1.56 -25.46 23.79
N MET A 280 -1.73 -24.12 23.74
CA MET A 280 -0.75 -23.15 24.25
C MET A 280 -0.49 -23.35 25.74
N PHE A 281 -1.54 -23.51 26.54
CA PHE A 281 -1.46 -23.71 27.99
C PHE A 281 -0.73 -25.00 28.36
N ARG A 282 -1.04 -26.11 27.68
CA ARG A 282 -0.32 -27.38 27.89
C ARG A 282 1.15 -27.20 27.54
N ASN A 283 1.47 -26.55 26.43
CA ASN A 283 2.85 -26.46 25.96
C ASN A 283 3.71 -25.44 26.71
N SER A 284 3.11 -24.40 27.31
CA SER A 284 3.84 -23.49 28.21
C SER A 284 4.22 -24.16 29.53
N TYR A 285 3.43 -25.14 29.99
CA TYR A 285 3.69 -25.90 31.21
C TYR A 285 4.69 -27.06 31.02
N PHE A 286 4.73 -27.69 29.85
CA PHE A 286 5.51 -28.92 29.60
C PHE A 286 6.72 -28.70 28.66
N LEU A 287 7.53 -27.64 28.85
CA LEU A 287 8.74 -27.22 28.07
C LEU A 287 9.72 -28.34 27.62
N ILE A 288 9.31 -29.25 26.73
CA ILE A 288 10.08 -30.46 26.39
C ILE A 288 10.43 -30.54 24.89
N LYS A 289 9.80 -29.72 24.02
CA LYS A 289 10.04 -29.80 22.56
C LYS A 289 10.23 -28.43 21.91
N GLU A 290 11.31 -28.29 21.16
CA GLU A 290 11.62 -27.12 20.34
C GLU A 290 10.92 -27.19 18.96
N ASN A 291 10.62 -26.04 18.37
CA ASN A 291 10.02 -25.89 17.03
C ASN A 291 8.66 -26.59 16.85
N MET A 292 7.69 -26.26 17.72
CA MET A 292 6.31 -26.72 17.54
C MET A 292 5.53 -25.76 16.64
N GLU A 293 4.90 -26.30 15.59
CA GLU A 293 4.10 -25.54 14.65
C GLU A 293 2.68 -26.12 14.56
N LEU A 294 1.68 -25.29 14.87
CA LEU A 294 0.26 -25.61 14.71
C LEU A 294 -0.27 -24.96 13.43
N PHE A 295 -0.72 -25.78 12.49
CA PHE A 295 -1.34 -25.33 11.25
C PHE A 295 -2.85 -25.48 11.33
N LEU A 296 -3.57 -24.38 11.15
CA LEU A 296 -5.02 -24.32 11.15
C LEU A 296 -5.51 -23.73 9.83
N PRO A 297 -5.90 -24.55 8.85
CA PRO A 297 -6.56 -24.03 7.66
C PRO A 297 -7.90 -23.42 8.06
N THR A 298 -7.89 -22.11 8.18
CA THR A 298 -9.11 -21.32 8.30
C THR A 298 -9.59 -20.91 6.91
N THR A 299 -8.74 -20.95 5.89
CA THR A 299 -9.06 -20.56 4.52
C THR A 299 -10.20 -21.39 3.93
N VAL A 300 -11.23 -20.72 3.43
CA VAL A 300 -12.35 -21.34 2.75
C VAL A 300 -12.28 -20.99 1.27
N ASP A 301 -11.97 -21.97 0.44
CA ASP A 301 -11.83 -21.82 -1.01
C ASP A 301 -13.16 -21.95 -1.77
N GLY A 302 -14.24 -22.27 -1.06
CA GLY A 302 -15.59 -22.39 -1.64
C GLY A 302 -15.81 -23.67 -2.46
N TYR A 303 -14.86 -24.60 -2.47
CA TYR A 303 -14.97 -25.86 -3.19
C TYR A 303 -15.48 -27.00 -2.30
N SER A 304 -16.00 -28.06 -2.95
CA SER A 304 -16.47 -29.26 -2.26
C SER A 304 -15.43 -30.37 -2.28
N TYR A 305 -15.16 -30.92 -1.10
CA TYR A 305 -14.18 -31.98 -0.91
C TYR A 305 -14.79 -33.19 -0.19
N LYS A 306 -14.19 -34.36 -0.39
CA LYS A 306 -14.53 -35.56 0.39
C LYS A 306 -13.76 -35.61 1.71
N ASP A 307 -12.51 -35.14 1.68
CA ASP A 307 -11.58 -35.19 2.81
C ASP A 307 -11.14 -33.76 3.14
N PHE A 308 -11.37 -33.34 4.38
CA PHE A 308 -10.92 -32.06 4.92
C PHE A 308 -9.87 -32.31 6.00
N ASP A 309 -8.67 -31.76 5.82
CA ASP A 309 -7.68 -31.64 6.88
C ASP A 309 -8.00 -30.34 7.66
N LEU A 310 -8.38 -30.45 8.93
CA LEU A 310 -8.88 -29.35 9.77
C LEU A 310 -7.79 -28.72 10.63
N ALA A 311 -6.77 -29.49 10.99
CA ALA A 311 -5.59 -29.03 11.72
C ALA A 311 -4.43 -30.00 11.49
N LEU A 312 -3.21 -29.47 11.38
CA LEU A 312 -1.97 -30.25 11.41
C LEU A 312 -1.10 -29.75 12.55
N LEU A 313 -0.40 -30.66 13.22
CA LEU A 313 0.52 -30.35 14.30
C LEU A 313 1.87 -30.99 14.02
N LYS A 314 2.92 -30.16 14.06
CA LYS A 314 4.30 -30.57 13.85
C LYS A 314 4.98 -30.82 15.19
N ASN A 315 5.73 -31.92 15.26
CA ASN A 315 6.50 -32.34 16.43
C ASN A 315 5.68 -32.64 17.70
N ASP A 316 4.34 -32.69 17.62
CA ASP A 316 3.47 -33.02 18.74
C ASP A 316 2.15 -33.69 18.31
N LYS A 317 1.35 -34.19 19.27
CA LYS A 317 0.06 -34.86 19.03
C LYS A 317 -1.11 -34.13 19.67
N PHE A 318 -2.23 -34.10 18.95
CA PHE A 318 -3.49 -33.57 19.44
C PHE A 318 -4.08 -34.45 20.55
N THR A 319 -4.52 -33.82 21.64
CA THR A 319 -5.31 -34.50 22.67
C THR A 319 -6.72 -34.83 22.17
N VAL A 320 -7.41 -35.74 22.87
CA VAL A 320 -8.82 -36.07 22.58
C VAL A 320 -9.71 -34.83 22.66
N ILE A 321 -9.44 -33.94 23.62
CA ILE A 321 -10.20 -32.71 23.84
C ILE A 321 -9.94 -31.71 22.70
N GLU A 322 -8.69 -31.46 22.33
CA GLU A 322 -8.33 -30.60 21.20
C GLU A 322 -8.94 -31.12 19.89
N ASN A 323 -8.81 -32.42 19.62
CA ASN A 323 -9.40 -33.06 18.43
C ASN A 323 -10.94 -32.93 18.42
N PHE A 324 -11.60 -33.11 19.56
CA PHE A 324 -13.05 -32.93 19.66
C PHE A 324 -13.46 -31.47 19.40
N LEU A 325 -12.78 -30.51 20.01
CA LEU A 325 -13.07 -29.08 19.86
C LEU A 325 -12.83 -28.61 18.41
N ILE A 326 -11.72 -29.02 17.79
CA ILE A 326 -11.42 -28.74 16.38
C ILE A 326 -12.48 -29.38 15.48
N ARG A 327 -12.91 -30.62 15.71
CA ARG A 327 -13.98 -31.22 14.88
C ARG A 327 -15.33 -30.51 15.03
N ARG A 328 -15.63 -29.96 16.21
CA ARG A 328 -16.87 -29.23 16.49
C ARG A 328 -16.84 -27.78 16.04
N SER A 329 -15.66 -27.20 15.77
CA SER A 329 -15.56 -25.85 15.24
C SER A 329 -16.04 -25.77 13.78
N TYR A 330 -15.87 -26.83 12.97
CA TYR A 330 -16.24 -26.81 11.55
C TYR A 330 -17.60 -27.49 11.27
N LYS A 331 -18.49 -26.79 10.56
CA LYS A 331 -19.79 -27.31 10.07
C LYS A 331 -19.77 -27.47 8.55
N PHE A 332 -20.44 -28.50 8.04
CA PHE A 332 -20.41 -28.87 6.62
C PHE A 332 -21.82 -29.10 6.06
N ILE A 333 -21.99 -28.89 4.75
CA ILE A 333 -23.24 -29.07 4.01
C ILE A 333 -22.99 -29.76 2.66
N SER A 334 -23.98 -30.45 2.09
CA SER A 334 -23.83 -31.13 0.80
C SER A 334 -23.99 -30.22 -0.42
N ASN A 335 -24.80 -29.16 -0.29
CA ASN A 335 -25.12 -28.25 -1.38
C ASN A 335 -24.27 -26.99 -1.27
N ASN A 336 -24.04 -26.28 -2.38
CA ASN A 336 -23.32 -25.01 -2.35
C ASN A 336 -24.03 -24.05 -1.38
N PRO A 337 -23.33 -23.49 -0.36
CA PRO A 337 -23.93 -22.55 0.58
C PRO A 337 -24.31 -21.20 -0.05
N PHE A 338 -23.78 -20.89 -1.24
CA PHE A 338 -24.10 -19.71 -2.03
C PHE A 338 -24.68 -20.15 -3.37
N GLU A 339 -25.72 -19.47 -3.84
CA GLU A 339 -26.26 -19.64 -5.18
C GLU A 339 -25.36 -18.94 -6.20
N ASP A 340 -25.33 -19.45 -7.44
CA ASP A 340 -24.70 -18.77 -8.59
C ASP A 340 -25.65 -17.67 -9.08
N ASP A 341 -25.95 -16.72 -8.19
CA ASP A 341 -26.72 -15.51 -8.48
C ASP A 341 -25.71 -14.42 -8.84
N ASP A 342 -25.40 -14.27 -10.13
CA ASP A 342 -24.32 -13.38 -10.55
C ASP A 342 -24.83 -11.95 -10.73
N VAL A 343 -24.36 -11.03 -9.86
CA VAL A 343 -24.42 -9.58 -10.08
C VAL A 343 -24.00 -9.23 -11.51
N GLU A 344 -22.97 -9.91 -11.99
CA GLU A 344 -22.43 -9.79 -13.35
C GLU A 344 -23.49 -10.01 -14.43
N ASN A 345 -24.37 -11.00 -14.30
CA ASN A 345 -25.42 -11.24 -15.30
C ASN A 345 -26.49 -10.14 -15.32
N ILE A 346 -26.76 -9.49 -14.18
CA ILE A 346 -27.68 -8.35 -14.11
C ILE A 346 -27.02 -7.11 -14.71
N VAL A 347 -25.77 -6.85 -14.33
CA VAL A 347 -24.96 -5.76 -14.88
C VAL A 347 -24.85 -5.89 -16.40
N ASN A 348 -24.42 -7.06 -16.89
CA ASN A 348 -24.31 -7.33 -18.33
C ASN A 348 -25.66 -7.17 -19.03
N SER A 349 -26.79 -7.48 -18.38
CA SER A 349 -28.11 -7.23 -18.96
C SER A 349 -28.36 -5.74 -19.22
N LEU A 350 -28.00 -4.87 -18.28
CA LEU A 350 -28.20 -3.43 -18.41
C LEU A 350 -27.29 -2.85 -19.50
N PHE A 351 -26.02 -3.26 -19.55
CA PHE A 351 -25.08 -2.84 -20.61
C PHE A 351 -25.50 -3.34 -21.99
N ASN A 352 -25.94 -4.59 -22.12
CA ASN A 352 -26.42 -5.14 -23.39
C ASN A 352 -27.64 -4.38 -23.94
N ASN A 353 -28.52 -3.84 -23.10
CA ASN A 353 -29.64 -3.03 -23.55
C ASN A 353 -29.16 -1.72 -24.21
N ILE A 354 -28.14 -1.07 -23.63
CA ILE A 354 -27.50 0.11 -24.22
C ILE A 354 -26.84 -0.28 -25.56
N ASP A 355 -26.10 -1.39 -25.60
CA ASP A 355 -25.46 -1.87 -26.82
C ASP A 355 -26.48 -2.13 -27.94
N LYS A 356 -27.64 -2.70 -27.61
CA LYS A 356 -28.75 -2.89 -28.55
C LYS A 356 -29.31 -1.56 -29.05
N ALA A 357 -29.47 -0.57 -28.17
CA ALA A 357 -29.97 0.75 -28.54
C ALA A 357 -29.00 1.46 -29.50
N ILE A 358 -27.69 1.38 -29.24
CA ILE A 358 -26.63 1.90 -30.11
C ILE A 358 -26.63 1.18 -31.47
N ASN A 359 -26.69 -0.16 -31.47
CA ASN A 359 -26.63 -0.94 -32.70
C ASN A 359 -27.87 -0.76 -33.58
N SER A 360 -29.04 -0.58 -32.98
CA SER A 360 -30.30 -0.28 -33.66
C SER A 360 -30.46 1.20 -34.05
N ASN A 361 -29.48 2.05 -33.73
CA ASN A 361 -29.51 3.51 -33.93
C ASN A 361 -30.79 4.17 -33.35
N ASN A 362 -31.27 3.71 -32.19
CA ASN A 362 -32.47 4.23 -31.56
C ASN A 362 -32.12 5.15 -30.38
N GLN A 363 -32.05 6.46 -30.66
CA GLN A 363 -31.67 7.48 -29.67
C GLN A 363 -32.60 7.50 -28.44
N ARG A 364 -33.92 7.43 -28.64
CA ARG A 364 -34.88 7.43 -27.53
C ARG A 364 -34.72 6.20 -26.62
N LEU A 365 -34.55 5.02 -27.22
CA LEU A 365 -34.31 3.81 -26.44
C LEU A 365 -32.99 3.91 -25.68
N PHE A 366 -31.96 4.50 -26.30
CA PHE A 366 -30.67 4.71 -25.67
C PHE A 366 -30.78 5.63 -24.45
N ASP A 367 -31.48 6.77 -24.54
CA ASP A 367 -31.68 7.69 -23.43
C ASP A 367 -32.37 7.01 -22.23
N ASP A 368 -33.42 6.23 -22.50
CA ASP A 368 -34.15 5.47 -21.48
C ASP A 368 -33.26 4.42 -20.77
N GLU A 369 -32.42 3.70 -21.53
CA GLU A 369 -31.52 2.68 -20.98
C GLU A 369 -30.30 3.30 -20.28
N GLU A 370 -29.77 4.42 -20.79
CA GLU A 370 -28.69 5.18 -20.16
C GLU A 370 -29.14 5.71 -18.79
N GLU A 371 -30.33 6.31 -18.72
CA GLU A 371 -30.91 6.78 -17.45
C GLU A 371 -31.13 5.63 -16.48
N THR A 372 -31.61 4.49 -16.97
CA THR A 372 -31.79 3.27 -16.15
C THR A 372 -30.47 2.77 -15.58
N LEU A 373 -29.41 2.69 -16.40
CA LEU A 373 -28.09 2.26 -15.94
C LEU A 373 -27.52 3.25 -14.92
N ARG A 374 -27.65 4.56 -15.18
CA ARG A 374 -27.17 5.62 -14.29
C ARG A 374 -27.82 5.50 -12.91
N ASP A 375 -29.15 5.41 -12.86
CA ASP A 375 -29.92 5.27 -11.62
C ASP A 375 -29.56 3.98 -10.87
N PHE A 376 -29.39 2.86 -11.59
CA PHE A 376 -28.93 1.61 -11.01
C PHE A 376 -27.53 1.71 -10.38
N LEU A 377 -26.56 2.30 -11.09
CA LEU A 377 -25.19 2.43 -10.59
C LEU A 377 -25.12 3.36 -9.39
N GLN A 378 -25.79 4.51 -9.43
CA GLN A 378 -25.89 5.42 -8.29
C GLN A 378 -26.42 4.68 -7.06
N THR A 379 -27.53 3.95 -7.23
CA THR A 379 -28.14 3.14 -6.16
C THR A 379 -27.14 2.14 -5.56
N ILE A 380 -26.45 1.36 -6.41
CA ILE A 380 -25.51 0.33 -5.95
C ILE A 380 -24.28 0.97 -5.27
N PHE A 381 -23.73 2.05 -5.82
CA PHE A 381 -22.60 2.77 -5.23
C PHE A 381 -22.93 3.32 -3.84
N SER A 382 -24.13 3.89 -3.66
CA SER A 382 -24.55 4.43 -2.36
C SER A 382 -24.80 3.32 -1.34
N ILE A 383 -25.61 2.30 -1.67
CA ILE A 383 -25.95 1.19 -0.74
C ILE A 383 -24.73 0.46 -0.21
N THR A 384 -23.70 0.34 -1.04
CA THR A 384 -22.44 -0.34 -0.68
C THR A 384 -21.46 0.54 0.07
N SER A 385 -21.72 1.84 0.18
CA SER A 385 -20.89 2.78 0.93
C SER A 385 -21.18 2.71 2.42
N PHE A 386 -20.12 2.76 3.23
CA PHE A 386 -20.22 2.79 4.69
C PHE A 386 -18.99 3.46 5.32
N ILE A 387 -19.08 3.73 6.62
CA ILE A 387 -17.93 4.15 7.43
C ILE A 387 -17.42 2.92 8.16
N ASN A 388 -16.15 2.57 7.96
CA ASN A 388 -15.53 1.40 8.58
C ASN A 388 -15.19 1.63 10.06
N ASP A 389 -14.68 0.59 10.73
CA ASP A 389 -14.32 0.64 12.16
C ASP A 389 -13.21 1.68 12.48
N GLU A 390 -12.44 2.13 11.48
CA GLU A 390 -11.43 3.19 11.60
C GLU A 390 -11.99 4.61 11.42
N GLY A 391 -13.30 4.75 11.16
CA GLY A 391 -13.92 6.05 10.89
C GLY A 391 -13.73 6.55 9.45
N LYS A 392 -13.19 5.71 8.55
CA LYS A 392 -12.94 6.06 7.15
C LYS A 392 -14.09 5.64 6.24
N ILE A 393 -14.27 6.38 5.16
CA ILE A 393 -15.21 6.01 4.09
C ILE A 393 -14.69 4.74 3.41
N ASP A 394 -15.54 3.75 3.22
CA ASP A 394 -15.21 2.49 2.55
C ASP A 394 -16.41 2.00 1.71
N ASN A 395 -16.19 1.02 0.84
CA ASN A 395 -17.22 0.50 -0.04
C ASN A 395 -17.09 -1.00 -0.33
N TRP A 396 -18.19 -1.74 -0.17
CA TRP A 396 -18.21 -3.19 -0.35
C TRP A 396 -17.90 -3.69 -1.77
N LEU A 397 -18.03 -2.84 -2.81
CA LEU A 397 -17.63 -3.17 -4.19
C LEU A 397 -16.11 -3.36 -4.32
N LEU A 398 -15.33 -2.83 -3.38
CA LEU A 398 -13.87 -2.94 -3.37
C LEU A 398 -13.38 -4.26 -2.75
N LEU A 399 -14.29 -5.13 -2.31
CA LEU A 399 -13.95 -6.46 -1.83
C LEU A 399 -13.36 -7.33 -2.93
N SER A 400 -12.16 -7.85 -2.69
CA SER A 400 -11.51 -8.83 -3.57
C SER A 400 -12.14 -10.22 -3.45
N ASN A 401 -12.01 -11.03 -4.50
CA ASN A 401 -12.33 -12.45 -4.44
C ASN A 401 -11.13 -13.27 -3.92
N ASN A 402 -11.35 -14.55 -3.61
CA ASN A 402 -10.36 -15.43 -3.01
C ASN A 402 -9.33 -16.01 -4.01
N SER A 403 -9.33 -15.60 -5.28
CA SER A 403 -8.42 -16.15 -6.29
C SER A 403 -7.00 -15.59 -6.16
N PHE A 404 -6.02 -16.37 -6.63
CA PHE A 404 -4.62 -15.95 -6.71
C PHE A 404 -4.44 -14.66 -7.54
N PHE A 405 -5.27 -14.51 -8.59
CA PHE A 405 -5.46 -13.26 -9.33
C PHE A 405 -6.73 -12.60 -8.81
N SER A 406 -6.66 -11.94 -7.66
CA SER A 406 -7.86 -11.45 -6.98
C SER A 406 -8.46 -10.25 -7.73
N HIS A 407 -9.76 -10.30 -8.06
CA HIS A 407 -10.50 -9.20 -8.69
C HIS A 407 -11.55 -8.64 -7.72
N LYS A 408 -11.55 -7.32 -7.54
CA LYS A 408 -12.60 -6.57 -6.83
C LYS A 408 -13.91 -6.68 -7.61
N LEU A 409 -15.06 -6.70 -6.92
CA LEU A 409 -16.38 -6.71 -7.56
C LEU A 409 -16.55 -5.52 -8.52
N TYR A 410 -15.99 -4.37 -8.14
CA TYR A 410 -15.93 -3.18 -8.96
C TYR A 410 -15.22 -3.36 -10.32
N TYR A 411 -14.20 -4.20 -10.42
CA TYR A 411 -13.48 -4.38 -11.70
C TYR A 411 -14.34 -5.09 -12.76
N ASN A 412 -15.27 -5.95 -12.36
CA ASN A 412 -16.21 -6.57 -13.30
C ASN A 412 -17.17 -5.52 -13.91
N LEU A 413 -17.51 -4.46 -13.15
CA LEU A 413 -18.26 -3.33 -13.69
C LEU A 413 -17.41 -2.53 -14.69
N LEU A 414 -16.14 -2.29 -14.38
CA LEU A 414 -15.23 -1.55 -15.24
C LEU A 414 -15.02 -2.23 -16.61
N SER A 415 -14.96 -3.56 -16.67
CA SER A 415 -14.78 -4.28 -17.95
C SER A 415 -15.93 -4.07 -18.93
N GLU A 416 -17.18 -3.96 -18.45
CA GLU A 416 -18.33 -3.70 -19.30
C GLU A 416 -18.28 -2.29 -19.92
N PHE A 417 -17.84 -1.29 -19.14
CA PHE A 417 -17.60 0.06 -19.65
C PHE A 417 -16.51 0.10 -20.74
N TYR A 418 -15.44 -0.67 -20.59
CA TYR A 418 -14.41 -0.78 -21.62
C TYR A 418 -14.96 -1.30 -22.96
N SER A 419 -15.88 -2.27 -22.90
CA SER A 419 -16.56 -2.81 -24.08
C SER A 419 -17.49 -1.77 -24.71
N LEU A 420 -18.30 -1.09 -23.90
CA LEU A 420 -19.22 -0.04 -24.33
C LEU A 420 -18.48 1.13 -25.02
N ASN A 421 -17.37 1.59 -24.45
CA ASN A 421 -16.54 2.65 -25.04
C ASN A 421 -16.06 2.29 -26.45
N LYS A 422 -15.67 1.03 -26.71
CA LYS A 422 -15.24 0.59 -28.05
C LYS A 422 -16.40 0.63 -29.05
N ILE A 423 -17.58 0.19 -28.64
CA ILE A 423 -18.79 0.18 -29.48
C ILE A 423 -19.17 1.62 -29.86
N LEU A 424 -19.18 2.53 -28.88
CA LEU A 424 -19.46 3.95 -29.12
C LEU A 424 -18.52 4.58 -30.14
N ILE A 425 -17.21 4.41 -29.95
CA ILE A 425 -16.20 4.99 -30.84
C ILE A 425 -16.34 4.48 -32.27
N SER A 426 -16.71 3.20 -32.45
CA SER A 426 -16.93 2.62 -33.77
C SER A 426 -18.12 3.24 -34.52
N LYS A 427 -19.08 3.83 -33.80
CA LYS A 427 -20.33 4.40 -34.33
C LYS A 427 -20.27 5.90 -34.60
N ILE A 428 -19.27 6.62 -34.07
CA ILE A 428 -19.13 8.08 -34.19
C ILE A 428 -19.22 8.59 -35.62
N ILE A 429 -18.65 7.86 -36.59
CA ILE A 429 -18.63 8.28 -38.00
C ILE A 429 -20.04 8.31 -38.60
N SER A 430 -20.90 7.37 -38.18
CA SER A 430 -22.29 7.31 -38.65
C SER A 430 -23.24 8.17 -37.82
N GLU A 431 -23.05 8.21 -36.50
CA GLU A 431 -23.94 8.86 -35.54
C GLU A 431 -23.13 9.28 -34.31
N ASP A 432 -22.97 10.58 -34.09
CA ASP A 432 -22.14 11.12 -33.01
C ASP A 432 -22.92 11.37 -31.70
N TYR A 433 -24.25 11.27 -31.75
CA TYR A 433 -25.17 11.47 -30.63
C TYR A 433 -24.81 10.61 -29.40
N PHE A 434 -24.64 9.29 -29.61
CA PHE A 434 -24.38 8.35 -28.52
C PHE A 434 -23.08 8.68 -27.76
N TYR A 435 -22.06 9.15 -28.48
CA TYR A 435 -20.82 9.61 -27.85
C TYR A 435 -21.05 10.86 -27.00
N ARG A 436 -21.80 11.83 -27.51
CA ARG A 436 -22.08 13.09 -26.79
C ARG A 436 -22.85 12.84 -25.51
N SER A 437 -23.85 11.96 -25.55
CA SER A 437 -24.64 11.60 -24.37
C SER A 437 -23.78 10.85 -23.35
N LEU A 438 -23.11 9.76 -23.75
CA LEU A 438 -22.31 8.96 -22.82
C LEU A 438 -21.07 9.69 -22.29
N SER A 439 -20.54 10.69 -23.00
CA SER A 439 -19.48 11.53 -22.43
C SER A 439 -19.93 12.18 -21.12
N SER A 440 -21.18 12.64 -21.05
CA SER A 440 -21.74 13.23 -19.82
C SER A 440 -22.10 12.20 -18.75
N PHE A 441 -22.35 10.95 -19.14
CA PHE A 441 -22.76 9.88 -18.24
C PHE A 441 -21.81 9.67 -17.05
N TYR A 442 -20.48 9.71 -17.28
CA TYR A 442 -19.48 9.43 -16.25
C TYR A 442 -19.59 10.35 -15.01
N PRO A 443 -19.51 11.68 -15.14
CA PRO A 443 -19.69 12.59 -14.01
C PRO A 443 -21.12 12.59 -13.44
N TYR A 444 -22.12 12.22 -14.24
CA TYR A 444 -23.52 12.12 -13.75
C TYR A 444 -23.86 10.78 -13.09
N SER A 445 -23.08 9.73 -13.30
CA SER A 445 -23.22 8.44 -12.60
C SER A 445 -22.72 8.50 -11.16
N PHE A 446 -22.04 9.58 -10.82
CA PHE A 446 -21.74 9.94 -9.44
C PHE A 446 -23.00 10.43 -8.71
N SER A 447 -23.39 9.76 -7.64
CA SER A 447 -24.50 10.18 -6.78
C SER A 447 -24.05 11.27 -5.79
N LYS A 448 -24.60 12.48 -5.87
CA LYS A 448 -24.50 13.48 -4.80
C LYS A 448 -25.73 13.42 -3.88
N GLN A 449 -26.07 12.23 -3.38
CA GLN A 449 -27.16 12.00 -2.43
C GLN A 449 -26.59 11.68 -1.04
N GLY A 450 -26.08 12.69 -0.33
CA GLY A 450 -25.73 12.62 1.11
C GLY A 450 -24.64 11.62 1.56
N GLU A 451 -24.31 10.61 0.75
CA GLU A 451 -23.39 9.52 1.08
C GLU A 451 -22.09 9.68 0.29
N LYS A 452 -20.97 9.54 0.98
CA LYS A 452 -19.64 9.80 0.44
C LYS A 452 -19.11 8.52 -0.19
N LEU A 453 -18.73 8.58 -1.46
CA LEU A 453 -18.16 7.44 -2.18
C LEU A 453 -16.65 7.35 -1.95
N HIS A 454 -16.13 6.13 -1.89
CA HIS A 454 -14.68 5.91 -1.76
C HIS A 454 -13.93 6.40 -3.01
N HIS A 455 -12.77 7.03 -2.83
CA HIS A 455 -11.99 7.63 -3.92
C HIS A 455 -11.61 6.66 -5.05
N GLU A 456 -11.33 5.38 -4.75
CA GLU A 456 -10.98 4.38 -5.78
C GLU A 456 -12.10 4.15 -6.82
N ILE A 457 -13.36 4.20 -6.40
CA ILE A 457 -14.51 4.06 -7.32
C ILE A 457 -14.54 5.28 -8.24
N GLN A 458 -14.43 6.47 -7.67
CA GLN A 458 -14.44 7.73 -8.41
C GLN A 458 -13.29 7.79 -9.42
N LYS A 459 -12.08 7.41 -8.99
CA LYS A 459 -10.89 7.27 -9.85
C LYS A 459 -11.15 6.33 -11.03
N GLY A 460 -11.74 5.16 -10.79
CA GLY A 460 -12.04 4.20 -11.87
C GLY A 460 -12.99 4.76 -12.93
N LEU A 461 -14.01 5.52 -12.53
CA LEU A 461 -14.91 6.22 -13.47
C LEU A 461 -14.17 7.31 -14.27
N MET A 462 -13.28 8.06 -13.61
CA MET A 462 -12.44 9.05 -14.28
C MET A 462 -11.46 8.41 -15.27
N GLU A 463 -10.86 7.27 -14.93
CA GLU A 463 -9.98 6.51 -15.83
C GLU A 463 -10.74 6.02 -17.07
N LEU A 464 -11.95 5.49 -16.91
CA LEU A 464 -12.82 5.12 -18.04
C LEU A 464 -13.19 6.32 -18.92
N HIS A 465 -13.38 7.49 -18.32
CA HIS A 465 -13.64 8.72 -19.06
C HIS A 465 -12.39 9.15 -19.86
N VAL A 466 -11.19 9.08 -19.28
CA VAL A 466 -9.92 9.29 -20.01
C VAL A 466 -9.76 8.29 -21.16
N ASP A 467 -10.15 7.03 -20.96
CA ASP A 467 -10.10 6.02 -22.01
C ASP A 467 -11.01 6.37 -23.20
N LEU A 468 -12.13 7.06 -22.97
CA LEU A 468 -12.98 7.59 -24.04
C LEU A 468 -12.22 8.62 -24.90
N TRP A 469 -11.47 9.53 -24.29
CA TRP A 469 -10.61 10.50 -25.01
C TRP A 469 -9.53 9.79 -25.82
N ILE A 470 -8.82 8.84 -25.21
CA ILE A 470 -7.75 8.07 -25.88
C ILE A 470 -8.32 7.31 -27.09
N ASN A 471 -9.46 6.65 -26.93
CA ASN A 471 -10.08 5.89 -28.02
C ASN A 471 -10.58 6.81 -29.14
N LEU A 472 -11.10 8.01 -28.84
CA LEU A 472 -11.47 9.02 -29.84
C LEU A 472 -10.26 9.43 -30.68
N LEU A 473 -9.13 9.76 -30.04
CA LEU A 473 -7.90 10.14 -30.76
C LEU A 473 -7.34 8.98 -31.60
N LYS A 474 -7.39 7.76 -31.06
CA LYS A 474 -6.96 6.55 -31.76
C LYS A 474 -7.79 6.27 -33.00
N GLU A 475 -9.12 6.40 -32.93
CA GLU A 475 -9.98 6.19 -34.09
C GLU A 475 -9.85 7.32 -35.11
N ASN A 476 -9.72 8.58 -34.68
CA ASN A 476 -9.47 9.70 -35.59
C ASN A 476 -8.19 9.53 -36.42
N ARG A 477 -7.15 8.93 -35.84
CA ARG A 477 -5.92 8.61 -36.56
C ARG A 477 -6.10 7.50 -37.60
N ARG A 478 -7.09 6.62 -37.42
CA ARG A 478 -7.43 5.53 -38.35
C ARG A 478 -8.38 5.97 -39.46
N LYS A 479 -9.40 6.74 -39.08
CA LYS A 479 -10.45 7.26 -39.95
C LYS A 479 -10.68 8.69 -39.53
N GLU A 480 -10.27 9.63 -40.38
CA GLU A 480 -10.40 11.07 -40.10
C GLU A 480 -11.87 11.42 -39.77
N ILE A 481 -12.10 12.02 -38.60
CA ILE A 481 -13.44 12.36 -38.10
C ILE A 481 -13.72 13.82 -38.41
N SER A 482 -14.69 14.10 -39.29
CA SER A 482 -15.00 15.45 -39.77
C SER A 482 -15.39 16.43 -38.65
N ASN A 483 -16.11 15.95 -37.62
CA ASN A 483 -16.64 16.78 -36.54
C ASN A 483 -15.79 16.72 -35.25
N LEU A 484 -14.51 16.31 -35.34
CA LEU A 484 -13.65 16.03 -34.18
C LEU A 484 -13.64 17.17 -33.15
N ASN A 485 -13.42 18.41 -33.57
CA ASN A 485 -13.33 19.56 -32.66
C ASN A 485 -14.63 19.77 -31.84
N SER A 486 -15.79 19.47 -32.41
CA SER A 486 -17.07 19.51 -31.68
C SER A 486 -17.16 18.41 -30.62
N LEU A 487 -16.66 17.22 -30.92
CA LEU A 487 -16.62 16.09 -29.97
C LEU A 487 -15.62 16.33 -28.84
N LEU A 488 -14.46 16.92 -29.15
CA LEU A 488 -13.48 17.34 -28.15
C LEU A 488 -14.10 18.36 -27.19
N LYS A 489 -14.85 19.36 -27.70
CA LYS A 489 -15.55 20.34 -26.87
C LYS A 489 -16.61 19.72 -25.97
N THR A 490 -17.40 18.77 -26.47
CA THR A 490 -18.36 18.02 -25.64
C THR A 490 -17.66 17.24 -24.53
N TYR A 491 -16.55 16.57 -24.86
CA TYR A 491 -15.75 15.87 -23.86
C TYR A 491 -15.20 16.81 -22.79
N ILE A 492 -14.62 17.93 -23.19
CA ILE A 492 -14.06 18.94 -22.26
C ILE A 492 -15.13 19.43 -21.30
N GLY A 493 -16.31 19.79 -21.81
CA GLY A 493 -17.42 20.23 -20.97
C GLY A 493 -17.85 19.16 -19.96
N SER A 494 -17.87 17.89 -20.36
CA SER A 494 -18.11 16.78 -19.43
C SER A 494 -16.98 16.61 -18.41
N TRP A 495 -15.72 16.63 -18.85
CA TRP A 495 -14.55 16.45 -17.98
C TRP A 495 -14.48 17.54 -16.91
N GLU A 496 -14.68 18.80 -17.29
CA GLU A 496 -14.68 19.93 -16.35
C GLU A 496 -15.86 19.86 -15.35
N SER A 497 -16.96 19.19 -15.72
CA SER A 497 -18.13 19.06 -14.84
C SER A 497 -17.89 18.21 -13.58
N TRP A 498 -16.88 17.33 -13.58
CA TRP A 498 -16.45 16.59 -12.38
C TRP A 498 -16.16 17.53 -11.21
N GLY A 499 -15.54 18.68 -11.52
CA GLY A 499 -15.21 19.73 -10.57
C GLY A 499 -16.39 20.24 -9.74
N SER A 500 -17.52 20.49 -10.42
CA SER A 500 -18.73 21.03 -9.79
C SER A 500 -19.34 20.11 -8.73
N LYS A 501 -18.96 18.83 -8.70
CA LYS A 501 -19.50 17.85 -7.74
C LYS A 501 -18.91 18.02 -6.34
N TYR A 502 -17.77 18.69 -6.19
CA TYR A 502 -17.04 18.83 -4.92
C TYR A 502 -17.13 20.25 -4.30
N SER A 503 -18.12 21.05 -4.72
CA SER A 503 -18.24 22.47 -4.35
C SER A 503 -18.69 22.74 -2.90
N GLU A 504 -19.18 21.74 -2.18
CA GLU A 504 -19.68 21.88 -0.80
C GLU A 504 -18.74 21.14 0.14
N PHE A 505 -17.98 21.89 0.93
CA PHE A 505 -17.03 21.36 1.91
C PHE A 505 -17.73 21.14 3.25
N GLU A 506 -17.62 19.92 3.76
CA GLU A 506 -17.91 19.63 5.16
C GLU A 506 -16.60 19.70 5.96
N GLU A 507 -16.62 20.39 7.12
CA GLU A 507 -15.48 20.51 8.02
C GLU A 507 -15.20 19.21 8.80
N ASN A 508 -14.84 18.14 8.09
CA ASN A 508 -14.37 16.90 8.69
C ASN A 508 -13.19 16.34 7.89
N TRP A 509 -12.12 16.02 8.62
CA TRP A 509 -10.83 15.61 8.08
C TRP A 509 -10.89 14.42 7.13
N GLU A 510 -11.67 13.39 7.46
CA GLU A 510 -11.77 12.17 6.66
C GLU A 510 -12.46 12.41 5.31
N ILE A 511 -13.43 13.31 5.30
CA ILE A 511 -14.12 13.74 4.08
C ILE A 511 -13.15 14.50 3.19
N ILE A 512 -12.41 15.43 3.77
CA ILE A 512 -11.42 16.25 3.06
C ILE A 512 -10.27 15.38 2.56
N SER A 513 -9.86 14.37 3.31
CA SER A 513 -8.89 13.36 2.87
C SER A 513 -9.38 12.60 1.64
N ASN A 514 -10.65 12.16 1.65
CA ASN A 514 -11.24 11.49 0.49
C ASN A 514 -11.35 12.43 -0.72
N TYR A 515 -11.81 13.68 -0.54
CA TYR A 515 -11.86 14.69 -1.60
C TYR A 515 -10.47 15.06 -2.12
N SER A 516 -9.48 15.14 -1.23
CA SER A 516 -8.07 15.35 -1.55
C SER A 516 -7.57 14.29 -2.51
N ASN A 517 -7.77 13.00 -2.18
CA ASN A 517 -7.39 11.89 -3.05
C ASN A 517 -8.03 11.97 -4.43
N VAL A 518 -9.34 12.25 -4.47
CA VAL A 518 -10.11 12.30 -5.72
C VAL A 518 -9.66 13.45 -6.61
N LEU A 519 -9.61 14.67 -6.09
CA LEU A 519 -9.20 15.84 -6.87
C LEU A 519 -7.75 15.76 -7.29
N PHE A 520 -6.89 15.18 -6.44
CA PHE A 520 -5.51 14.91 -6.78
C PHE A 520 -5.39 13.89 -7.95
N ASP A 521 -6.18 12.81 -7.94
CA ASP A 521 -6.26 11.86 -9.06
C ASP A 521 -6.83 12.52 -10.33
N HIS A 522 -7.89 13.32 -10.20
CA HIS A 522 -8.48 14.08 -11.31
C HIS A 522 -7.47 15.04 -11.95
N LEU A 523 -6.63 15.70 -11.16
CA LEU A 523 -5.56 16.57 -11.65
C LEU A 523 -4.47 15.78 -12.39
N ILE A 524 -4.04 14.62 -11.87
CA ILE A 524 -3.08 13.75 -12.56
C ILE A 524 -3.64 13.30 -13.91
N LEU A 525 -4.89 12.85 -13.92
CA LEU A 525 -5.56 12.41 -15.15
C LEU A 525 -5.72 13.56 -16.14
N SER A 526 -6.07 14.77 -15.67
CA SER A 526 -6.13 15.98 -16.51
C SER A 526 -4.79 16.28 -17.20
N ASN A 527 -3.69 16.20 -16.45
CA ASN A 527 -2.34 16.37 -17.02
C ASN A 527 -1.99 15.24 -18.01
N SER A 528 -2.43 14.01 -17.75
CA SER A 528 -2.19 12.87 -18.65
C SER A 528 -2.86 13.03 -20.03
N LEU A 529 -3.98 13.76 -20.12
CA LEU A 529 -4.63 14.06 -21.40
C LEU A 529 -3.71 14.83 -22.35
N ILE A 530 -2.82 15.69 -21.84
CA ILE A 530 -1.84 16.42 -22.65
C ILE A 530 -0.84 15.43 -23.27
N ILE A 531 -0.28 14.54 -22.44
CA ILE A 531 0.72 13.56 -22.88
C ILE A 531 0.13 12.55 -23.88
N GLU A 532 -1.11 12.10 -23.65
CA GLU A 532 -1.83 11.25 -24.60
C GLU A 532 -2.10 11.98 -25.93
N SER A 533 -2.55 13.24 -25.89
CA SER A 533 -2.82 14.03 -27.10
C SER A 533 -1.56 14.23 -27.95
N LEU A 534 -0.43 14.50 -27.30
CA LEU A 534 0.88 14.59 -27.94
C LEU A 534 1.34 13.25 -28.53
N LYS A 535 1.14 12.13 -27.81
CA LYS A 535 1.44 10.77 -28.30
C LYS A 535 0.70 10.45 -29.61
N PHE A 536 -0.57 10.87 -29.72
CA PHE A 536 -1.36 10.70 -30.94
C PHE A 536 -1.11 11.76 -32.02
N LYS A 537 -0.24 12.76 -31.76
CA LYS A 537 0.10 13.87 -32.67
C LYS A 537 -1.12 14.68 -33.12
N ASN A 538 -2.10 14.87 -32.23
CA ASN A 538 -3.29 15.67 -32.52
C ASN A 538 -3.15 17.09 -31.98
N TYR A 539 -3.06 18.08 -32.88
CA TYR A 539 -2.84 19.48 -32.53
C TYR A 539 -3.97 20.04 -31.65
N ASP A 540 -5.21 19.99 -32.13
CA ASP A 540 -6.38 20.55 -31.43
C ASP A 540 -6.55 19.94 -30.04
N ALA A 541 -6.46 18.61 -29.93
CA ALA A 541 -6.57 17.89 -28.66
C ALA A 541 -5.48 18.30 -27.66
N SER A 542 -4.25 18.55 -28.15
CA SER A 542 -3.13 19.00 -27.30
C SER A 542 -3.37 20.41 -26.78
N ILE A 543 -3.87 21.33 -27.62
CA ILE A 543 -4.22 22.70 -27.22
C ILE A 543 -5.37 22.71 -26.21
N TRP A 544 -6.43 21.94 -26.48
CA TRP A 544 -7.59 21.86 -25.60
C TRP A 544 -7.27 21.21 -24.25
N SER A 545 -6.45 20.16 -24.21
CA SER A 545 -6.06 19.51 -22.95
C SER A 545 -5.18 20.42 -22.07
N VAL A 546 -4.36 21.30 -22.65
CA VAL A 546 -3.67 22.36 -21.90
C VAL A 546 -4.66 23.32 -21.24
N ASN A 547 -5.72 23.72 -21.95
CA ASN A 547 -6.75 24.58 -21.37
C ASN A 547 -7.51 23.89 -20.22
N ILE A 548 -7.75 22.58 -20.30
CA ILE A 548 -8.34 21.81 -19.19
C ILE A 548 -7.47 22.00 -17.94
N VAL A 549 -6.15 21.79 -18.06
CA VAL A 549 -5.23 21.93 -16.93
C VAL A 549 -5.16 23.39 -16.47
N ASN A 550 -5.02 24.37 -17.37
CA ASN A 550 -4.92 25.79 -17.01
C ASN A 550 -6.19 26.34 -16.34
N ASN A 551 -7.37 25.80 -16.66
CA ASN A 551 -8.63 26.23 -16.04
C ASN A 551 -9.04 25.36 -14.85
N TRP A 552 -8.29 24.29 -14.57
CA TRP A 552 -8.69 23.25 -13.62
C TRP A 552 -9.06 23.83 -12.24
N TYR A 553 -8.20 24.67 -11.68
CA TYR A 553 -8.45 25.29 -10.38
C TYR A 553 -9.59 26.32 -10.46
N SER A 554 -9.58 27.22 -11.46
CA SER A 554 -10.57 28.29 -11.58
C SER A 554 -12.00 27.80 -11.85
N ASN A 555 -12.14 26.68 -12.56
CA ASN A 555 -13.45 26.09 -12.86
C ASN A 555 -14.06 25.35 -11.66
N GLN A 556 -13.21 24.85 -10.75
CA GLN A 556 -13.63 24.06 -9.59
C GLN A 556 -13.91 24.92 -8.36
N PHE A 557 -13.11 25.98 -8.18
CA PHE A 557 -13.13 26.82 -7.00
C PHE A 557 -13.51 28.23 -7.43
N SER A 558 -14.79 28.59 -7.24
CA SER A 558 -15.22 29.98 -7.37
C SER A 558 -14.34 30.83 -6.46
N MET A 559 -13.61 31.80 -7.02
CA MET A 559 -12.60 32.61 -6.31
C MET A 559 -13.21 33.37 -5.10
N LYS A 560 -13.40 32.70 -3.97
CA LYS A 560 -13.39 33.36 -2.67
C LYS A 560 -11.92 33.59 -2.36
N LYS A 561 -11.38 34.73 -2.81
CA LYS A 561 -10.07 35.20 -2.31
C LYS A 561 -10.24 35.38 -0.81
N THR A 562 -9.77 34.41 -0.02
CA THR A 562 -9.75 34.57 1.42
C THR A 562 -8.58 35.49 1.76
N HIS A 563 -8.83 36.52 2.57
CA HIS A 563 -7.81 37.45 3.07
C HIS A 563 -6.69 36.74 3.86
N ILE A 564 -6.88 35.45 4.13
CA ILE A 564 -6.01 34.50 4.81
C ILE A 564 -4.74 34.20 3.98
N ASP A 565 -4.76 34.42 2.66
CA ASP A 565 -3.63 34.18 1.74
C ASP A 565 -2.30 34.87 2.13
N TYR A 566 -2.35 35.90 3.00
CA TYR A 566 -1.19 36.67 3.48
C TYR A 566 -0.76 36.32 4.91
N LEU A 567 -1.56 35.55 5.64
CA LEU A 567 -1.30 35.21 7.05
C LEU A 567 -0.53 33.89 7.19
N TRP A 568 -0.55 33.04 6.17
CA TRP A 568 -0.04 31.67 6.21
C TRP A 568 1.20 31.47 5.34
N LYS A 569 2.05 30.53 5.74
CA LYS A 569 3.22 30.04 4.97
C LYS A 569 2.78 29.02 3.93
N LYS A 570 2.00 29.50 2.95
CA LYS A 570 1.19 28.65 2.08
C LYS A 570 1.99 27.79 1.11
N GLU A 571 3.18 28.20 0.70
CA GLU A 571 3.96 27.58 -0.38
C GLU A 571 4.32 26.11 -0.08
N ILE A 572 4.37 25.75 1.20
CA ILE A 572 4.70 24.41 1.70
C ILE A 572 3.48 23.47 1.67
N LEU A 573 2.26 24.01 1.61
CA LEU A 573 1.03 23.22 1.64
C LEU A 573 0.90 22.34 0.40
N SER A 574 0.59 21.07 0.65
CA SER A 574 0.30 20.05 -0.35
C SER A 574 -0.95 19.29 0.10
N THR A 575 -1.80 18.86 -0.82
CA THR A 575 -3.00 18.07 -0.50
C THR A 575 -2.67 16.73 0.16
N SER A 576 -1.42 16.28 0.01
CA SER A 576 -0.87 15.12 0.71
C SER A 576 -0.91 15.25 2.24
N PHE A 577 -0.99 16.47 2.75
CA PHE A 577 -1.19 16.78 4.18
C PHE A 577 -2.43 16.10 4.75
N PHE A 578 -3.50 15.96 3.97
CA PHE A 578 -4.75 15.33 4.40
C PHE A 578 -4.73 13.80 4.32
N LEU A 579 -3.68 13.18 3.76
CA LEU A 579 -3.65 11.73 3.49
C LEU A 579 -3.19 10.88 4.68
N LYS A 580 -2.60 11.51 5.71
CA LYS A 580 -2.13 10.87 6.94
C LYS A 580 -2.86 11.47 8.14
N GLU A 581 -2.54 10.92 9.32
CA GLU A 581 -2.91 11.55 10.58
C GLU A 581 -2.44 13.00 10.61
N LYS A 582 -3.25 13.86 11.22
CA LYS A 582 -3.03 15.30 11.30
C LYS A 582 -1.73 15.60 12.05
N ASP A 583 -0.73 16.12 11.33
CA ASP A 583 0.50 16.65 11.94
C ASP A 583 0.24 18.05 12.49
N GLU A 584 -0.08 18.13 13.78
CA GLU A 584 -0.38 19.40 14.45
C GLU A 584 0.80 20.37 14.45
N LYS A 585 2.05 19.88 14.47
CA LYS A 585 3.24 20.74 14.54
C LYS A 585 3.46 21.44 13.20
N LEU A 586 3.45 20.68 12.11
CA LEU A 586 3.58 21.20 10.76
C LEU A 586 2.43 22.18 10.44
N LEU A 587 1.21 21.84 10.85
CA LEU A 587 0.06 22.69 10.63
C LEU A 587 0.16 24.02 11.37
N LYS A 588 0.49 24.00 12.67
CA LYS A 588 0.66 25.24 13.46
C LYS A 588 1.70 26.16 12.85
N PHE A 589 2.80 25.59 12.34
CA PHE A 589 3.82 26.35 11.62
C PHE A 589 3.29 27.00 10.35
N ILE A 590 2.57 26.24 9.51
CA ILE A 590 2.02 26.74 8.25
C ILE A 590 0.97 27.84 8.49
N LEU A 591 0.07 27.63 9.45
CA LEU A 591 -1.00 28.58 9.79
C LEU A 591 -0.49 29.78 10.59
N ASN A 592 0.79 29.78 10.98
CA ASN A 592 1.39 30.80 11.85
C ASN A 592 0.57 30.99 13.14
N ASN A 593 0.17 29.88 13.78
CA ASN A 593 -0.69 29.82 14.97
C ASN A 593 -2.10 30.44 14.84
N ASN A 594 -2.58 30.73 13.62
CA ASN A 594 -3.96 31.18 13.40
C ASN A 594 -4.96 30.02 13.46
N GLU A 595 -6.25 30.35 13.58
CA GLU A 595 -7.34 29.38 13.53
C GLU A 595 -7.38 28.62 12.19
N GLU A 596 -7.55 27.31 12.27
CA GLU A 596 -7.66 26.44 11.10
C GLU A 596 -9.08 26.45 10.56
N LYS A 597 -9.25 26.96 9.34
CA LYS A 597 -10.40 26.66 8.50
C LYS A 597 -9.99 25.61 7.47
N LEU A 598 -10.47 24.38 7.66
CA LEU A 598 -10.06 23.24 6.85
C LEU A 598 -10.31 23.46 5.34
N GLU A 599 -11.41 24.14 4.99
CA GLU A 599 -11.72 24.52 3.61
C GLU A 599 -10.62 25.42 3.00
N ASP A 600 -10.14 26.42 3.74
CA ASP A 600 -9.11 27.35 3.28
C ASP A 600 -7.75 26.65 3.12
N VAL A 601 -7.39 25.78 4.07
CA VAL A 601 -6.15 24.98 3.97
C VAL A 601 -6.22 24.06 2.74
N PHE A 602 -7.37 23.44 2.52
CA PHE A 602 -7.58 22.52 1.41
C PHE A 602 -7.50 23.20 0.05
N THR A 603 -8.18 24.35 -0.12
CA THR A 603 -8.17 25.11 -1.37
C THR A 603 -6.79 25.64 -1.74
N ILE A 604 -6.03 26.16 -0.76
CA ILE A 604 -4.65 26.61 -0.96
C ILE A 604 -3.74 25.43 -1.34
N ALA A 605 -3.86 24.30 -0.64
CA ALA A 605 -3.09 23.09 -0.95
C ALA A 605 -3.34 22.59 -2.39
N LEU A 606 -4.59 22.63 -2.85
CA LEU A 606 -4.94 22.28 -4.23
C LEU A 606 -4.36 23.26 -5.25
N LYS A 607 -4.39 24.56 -4.95
CA LYS A 607 -3.80 25.60 -5.82
C LYS A 607 -2.30 25.36 -6.02
N ASN A 608 -1.58 25.01 -4.96
CA ASN A 608 -0.15 24.74 -5.02
C ASN A 608 0.14 23.49 -5.86
N ILE A 609 -0.54 22.37 -5.60
CA ILE A 609 -0.33 21.15 -6.38
C ILE A 609 -0.72 21.36 -7.84
N TRP A 610 -1.80 22.10 -8.11
CA TRP A 610 -2.19 22.47 -9.46
C TRP A 610 -1.05 23.19 -10.18
N PHE A 611 -0.46 24.22 -9.56
CA PHE A 611 0.69 24.93 -10.14
C PHE A 611 1.90 23.99 -10.34
N GLN A 612 2.28 23.22 -9.32
CA GLN A 612 3.39 22.29 -9.40
C GLN A 612 3.19 21.26 -10.53
N SER A 613 1.96 20.77 -10.72
CA SER A 613 1.64 19.82 -11.78
C SER A 613 1.90 20.40 -13.17
N LYS A 614 1.63 21.69 -13.41
CA LYS A 614 1.92 22.36 -14.68
C LYS A 614 3.42 22.43 -14.96
N VAL A 615 4.21 22.79 -13.95
CA VAL A 615 5.67 22.86 -14.05
C VAL A 615 6.26 21.48 -14.34
N ILE A 616 5.82 20.44 -13.63
CA ILE A 616 6.28 19.06 -13.83
C ILE A 616 5.89 18.54 -15.22
N THR A 617 4.65 18.77 -15.66
CA THR A 617 4.19 18.36 -17.00
C THR A 617 4.94 19.09 -18.11
N ALA A 618 5.16 20.41 -17.97
CA ALA A 618 5.97 21.19 -18.92
C ALA A 618 7.42 20.67 -18.99
N SER A 619 8.02 20.39 -17.83
CA SER A 619 9.38 19.83 -17.76
C SER A 619 9.47 18.44 -18.37
N TYR A 620 8.45 17.61 -18.20
CA TYR A 620 8.39 16.27 -18.81
C TYR A 620 8.25 16.33 -20.33
N ILE A 621 7.40 17.22 -20.86
CA ILE A 621 7.27 17.44 -22.31
C ILE A 621 8.61 17.94 -22.87
N PHE A 622 9.26 18.88 -22.18
CA PHE A 622 10.55 19.42 -22.58
C PHE A 622 11.67 18.37 -22.57
N ASN A 623 11.57 17.35 -21.71
CA ASN A 623 12.56 16.26 -21.63
C ASN A 623 12.54 15.33 -22.85
N LYS A 624 11.49 15.38 -23.67
CA LYS A 624 11.31 14.47 -24.79
C LYS A 624 11.97 15.04 -26.06
N ASN A 625 13.13 14.50 -26.43
CA ASN A 625 13.95 14.89 -27.59
C ASN A 625 14.30 16.40 -27.62
N SER A 626 15.28 16.80 -26.79
CA SER A 626 15.71 18.19 -26.59
C SER A 626 16.19 18.93 -27.84
N ASP A 627 16.62 18.23 -28.88
CA ASP A 627 17.20 18.85 -30.08
C ASP A 627 16.15 19.24 -31.14
N GLU A 628 14.90 18.79 -31.02
CA GLU A 628 13.83 19.04 -32.02
C GLU A 628 12.46 19.38 -31.38
N LEU A 629 12.42 20.34 -30.44
CA LEU A 629 11.14 20.86 -29.93
C LEU A 629 10.26 21.41 -31.07
N THR A 630 9.08 20.83 -31.25
CA THR A 630 8.12 21.32 -32.25
C THR A 630 7.56 22.69 -31.84
N THR A 631 6.93 23.40 -32.79
CA THR A 631 6.22 24.65 -32.49
C THR A 631 5.08 24.43 -31.48
N LEU A 632 4.41 23.28 -31.57
CA LEU A 632 3.36 22.87 -30.64
C LEU A 632 3.91 22.64 -29.22
N ASP A 633 5.02 21.91 -29.08
CA ASP A 633 5.62 21.63 -27.76
C ASP A 633 5.98 22.93 -27.04
N ARG A 634 6.59 23.88 -27.76
CA ARG A 634 6.89 25.21 -27.23
C ARG A 634 5.62 25.94 -26.78
N LYS A 635 4.60 25.99 -27.65
CA LYS A 635 3.32 26.62 -27.34
C LYS A 635 2.72 26.06 -26.04
N ILE A 636 2.72 24.74 -25.89
CA ILE A 636 2.22 24.05 -24.69
C ILE A 636 3.05 24.40 -23.45
N ILE A 637 4.38 24.34 -23.53
CA ILE A 637 5.28 24.66 -22.40
C ILE A 637 5.05 26.09 -21.92
N PHE A 638 5.05 27.07 -22.83
CA PHE A 638 4.78 28.47 -22.48
C PHE A 638 3.40 28.65 -21.86
N SER A 639 2.36 28.03 -22.42
CA SER A 639 1.00 28.15 -21.92
C SER A 639 0.81 27.51 -20.54
N LEU A 640 1.44 26.37 -20.24
CA LEU A 640 1.36 25.73 -18.92
C LEU A 640 2.00 26.60 -17.83
N ILE A 641 3.18 27.16 -18.11
CA ILE A 641 3.89 28.01 -17.15
C ILE A 641 3.14 29.33 -16.95
N LYS A 642 2.74 30.02 -18.04
CA LYS A 642 2.02 31.30 -17.95
C LYS A 642 0.60 31.15 -17.38
N GLY A 643 -0.04 30.01 -17.61
CA GLY A 643 -1.47 29.81 -17.33
C GLY A 643 -2.41 30.45 -18.36
N ASP A 644 -1.89 30.79 -19.55
CA ASP A 644 -2.69 31.44 -20.60
C ASP A 644 -3.65 30.44 -21.27
N LYS A 645 -4.85 30.93 -21.63
CA LYS A 645 -5.76 30.20 -22.52
C LYS A 645 -5.26 30.31 -23.95
N ILE A 646 -5.22 29.18 -24.64
CA ILE A 646 -4.81 29.10 -26.04
C ILE A 646 -5.90 28.47 -26.89
N THR A 647 -6.13 28.98 -28.09
CA THR A 647 -7.03 28.37 -29.06
C THR A 647 -6.24 27.79 -30.23
N PRO A 648 -6.81 26.80 -30.95
CA PRO A 648 -6.16 26.26 -32.14
C PRO A 648 -5.92 27.30 -33.25
N LEU A 649 -6.69 28.40 -33.26
CA LEU A 649 -6.57 29.47 -34.25
C LEU A 649 -5.40 30.44 -33.95
N ASP A 650 -4.84 30.42 -32.75
CA ASP A 650 -3.80 31.35 -32.28
C ASP A 650 -2.40 30.99 -32.79
N GLU A 651 -2.24 30.51 -34.03
CA GLU A 651 -0.92 30.17 -34.58
C GLU A 651 -0.07 31.39 -34.93
N LYS A 652 -0.70 32.52 -35.28
CA LYS A 652 0.02 33.69 -35.82
C LYS A 652 0.50 34.69 -34.77
N ASP A 653 -0.11 34.71 -33.58
CA ASP A 653 0.11 35.76 -32.55
C ASP A 653 0.65 35.23 -31.21
N PHE A 654 1.11 33.96 -31.14
CA PHE A 654 1.58 33.38 -29.89
C PHE A 654 2.97 33.91 -29.47
N SER A 655 3.05 34.55 -28.30
CA SER A 655 4.30 35.06 -27.75
C SER A 655 5.09 33.98 -27.01
N ASN A 656 6.27 33.65 -27.54
CA ASN A 656 7.27 32.77 -26.92
C ASN A 656 8.15 33.50 -25.89
N VAL A 657 7.60 34.49 -25.19
CA VAL A 657 8.33 35.28 -24.18
C VAL A 657 7.64 35.18 -22.83
N PHE A 658 8.39 34.83 -21.78
CA PHE A 658 7.91 34.92 -20.40
C PHE A 658 7.87 36.40 -19.96
N ASN A 659 6.67 36.92 -19.67
CA ASN A 659 6.49 38.32 -19.26
C ASN A 659 6.70 38.52 -17.75
N ASN A 660 6.41 37.49 -16.95
CA ASN A 660 6.65 37.46 -15.52
C ASN A 660 7.88 36.59 -15.21
N ASN A 661 8.51 36.83 -14.06
CA ASN A 661 9.62 36.01 -13.57
C ASN A 661 9.07 34.81 -12.78
N TYR A 662 8.92 33.65 -13.44
CA TYR A 662 8.48 32.41 -12.80
C TYR A 662 9.63 31.57 -12.23
N ALA A 663 10.86 32.10 -12.23
CA ALA A 663 12.05 31.33 -11.85
C ALA A 663 11.98 30.85 -10.39
N SER A 664 11.45 31.68 -9.48
CA SER A 664 11.27 31.32 -8.07
C SER A 664 10.30 30.15 -7.92
N GLU A 665 9.10 30.25 -8.50
CA GLU A 665 8.06 29.24 -8.31
C GLU A 665 8.42 27.90 -8.97
N ILE A 666 9.18 27.93 -10.06
CA ILE A 666 9.74 26.72 -10.69
C ILE A 666 10.79 26.07 -9.79
N LEU A 667 11.72 26.87 -9.22
CA LEU A 667 12.73 26.36 -8.28
C LEU A 667 12.08 25.78 -7.02
N GLU A 668 11.11 26.49 -6.44
CA GLU A 668 10.36 26.03 -5.27
C GLU A 668 9.60 24.73 -5.56
N THR A 669 8.98 24.61 -6.75
CA THR A 669 8.36 23.36 -7.19
C THR A 669 9.37 22.21 -7.22
N TYR A 670 10.58 22.45 -7.72
CA TYR A 670 11.65 21.45 -7.73
C TYR A 670 12.03 21.04 -6.30
N LEU A 671 12.35 22.01 -5.44
CA LEU A 671 12.77 21.77 -4.06
C LEU A 671 11.71 21.00 -3.26
N LEU A 672 10.44 21.42 -3.32
CA LEU A 672 9.33 20.79 -2.60
C LEU A 672 9.06 19.34 -3.01
N ASN A 673 9.59 18.90 -4.15
CA ASN A 673 9.45 17.54 -4.67
C ASN A 673 10.72 16.69 -4.50
N LEU A 674 11.81 17.25 -3.96
CA LEU A 674 13.00 16.49 -3.58
C LEU A 674 12.75 15.65 -2.33
N TYR A 675 13.57 14.63 -2.13
CA TYR A 675 13.41 13.69 -1.01
C TYR A 675 13.34 14.38 0.36
N PRO A 676 14.21 15.34 0.72
CA PRO A 676 14.17 15.98 2.04
C PRO A 676 12.83 16.68 2.32
N PHE A 677 12.35 17.50 1.39
CA PHE A 677 11.07 18.21 1.53
C PHE A 677 9.87 17.26 1.46
N SER A 678 9.85 16.34 0.49
CA SER A 678 8.74 15.40 0.31
C SER A 678 8.59 14.43 1.46
N ASN A 679 9.68 14.11 2.19
CA ASN A 679 9.60 13.27 3.38
C ASN A 679 8.83 13.96 4.52
N ILE A 680 9.02 15.26 4.71
CA ILE A 680 8.36 16.04 5.77
C ILE A 680 6.94 16.46 5.33
N THR A 681 6.82 17.03 4.14
CA THR A 681 5.56 17.58 3.61
C THR A 681 4.64 16.54 2.99
N ASN A 682 5.12 15.30 2.79
CA ASN A 682 4.47 14.21 2.06
C ASN A 682 4.15 14.51 0.58
N ASN A 683 4.79 15.54 0.00
CA ASN A 683 4.50 15.96 -1.36
C ASN A 683 4.92 14.89 -2.40
N GLY A 684 3.95 14.25 -3.03
CA GLY A 684 4.17 13.12 -3.96
C GLY A 684 3.73 13.36 -5.40
N ILE A 685 3.45 14.61 -5.80
CA ILE A 685 2.87 14.92 -7.11
C ILE A 685 3.81 14.57 -8.26
N SER A 686 5.09 14.95 -8.18
CA SER A 686 6.10 14.64 -9.21
C SER A 686 6.21 13.15 -9.49
N LYS A 687 6.39 12.35 -8.43
CA LYS A 687 6.51 10.89 -8.52
C LYS A 687 5.29 10.28 -9.21
N LYS A 688 4.08 10.69 -8.82
CA LYS A 688 2.85 10.13 -9.39
C LYS A 688 2.62 10.57 -10.85
N LEU A 689 2.92 11.83 -11.20
CA LEU A 689 2.83 12.33 -12.57
C LEU A 689 3.84 11.64 -13.49
N ILE A 690 5.12 11.65 -13.13
CA ILE A 690 6.20 11.03 -13.94
C ILE A 690 5.92 9.54 -14.15
N LYS A 691 5.54 8.82 -13.09
CA LYS A 691 5.12 7.42 -13.19
C LYS A 691 3.93 7.23 -14.14
N LYS A 692 2.90 8.08 -14.06
CA LYS A 692 1.75 8.02 -14.98
C LYS A 692 2.18 8.29 -16.42
N PHE A 693 3.04 9.28 -16.65
CA PHE A 693 3.50 9.64 -17.99
C PHE A 693 4.41 8.59 -18.61
N ASN A 694 5.33 7.99 -17.84
CA ASN A 694 6.18 6.89 -18.31
C ASN A 694 5.31 5.71 -18.77
N ARG A 695 4.28 5.34 -18.00
CA ARG A 695 3.32 4.27 -18.36
C ARG A 695 2.56 4.51 -19.66
N ILE A 696 2.34 5.77 -20.05
CA ILE A 696 1.69 6.11 -21.33
C ILE A 696 2.58 5.71 -22.52
N HIS A 697 3.90 5.70 -22.34
CA HIS A 697 4.87 5.32 -23.37
C HIS A 697 5.31 3.85 -23.28
N GLU A 698 4.88 3.10 -22.25
CA GLU A 698 5.12 1.67 -22.17
C GLU A 698 4.38 0.92 -23.28
N GLU A 699 5.04 -0.10 -23.83
CA GLU A 699 4.43 -1.05 -24.75
C GLU A 699 3.52 -2.03 -24.01
N GLU A 700 2.62 -2.71 -24.74
CA GLU A 700 1.74 -3.71 -24.15
C GLU A 700 2.54 -4.87 -23.53
N HIS A 701 2.34 -5.09 -22.22
CA HIS A 701 3.02 -6.15 -21.48
C HIS A 701 2.36 -7.51 -21.71
N ILE A 702 3.19 -8.55 -21.85
CA ILE A 702 2.78 -9.95 -21.88
C ILE A 702 2.80 -10.48 -20.44
N SER A 703 1.65 -11.00 -19.99
CA SER A 703 1.50 -11.57 -18.66
C SER A 703 2.56 -12.64 -18.35
N GLY A 704 3.12 -12.62 -17.14
CA GLY A 704 4.14 -13.57 -16.67
C GLY A 704 5.59 -13.16 -16.93
N ARG A 705 5.85 -11.98 -17.50
CA ARG A 705 7.20 -11.42 -17.68
C ARG A 705 7.46 -10.27 -16.71
N ILE A 706 8.73 -10.13 -16.30
CA ILE A 706 9.20 -8.99 -15.51
C ILE A 706 9.70 -7.93 -16.48
N TYR A 707 9.12 -6.74 -16.40
CA TYR A 707 9.51 -5.59 -17.19
C TYR A 707 10.22 -4.58 -16.30
N SER A 708 11.41 -4.15 -16.69
CA SER A 708 12.01 -2.93 -16.15
C SER A 708 11.30 -1.74 -16.80
N GLY A 709 10.59 -0.94 -16.01
CA GLY A 709 9.85 0.23 -16.50
C GLY A 709 10.75 1.26 -17.19
N PHE A 710 10.14 2.14 -17.99
CA PHE A 710 10.85 3.19 -18.71
C PHE A 710 11.17 4.37 -17.77
N GLY A 711 12.47 4.66 -17.58
CA GLY A 711 12.94 5.78 -16.77
C GLY A 711 12.68 5.65 -15.26
N GLY A 712 13.41 6.41 -14.45
CA GLY A 712 13.08 6.55 -13.02
C GLY A 712 11.79 7.36 -12.77
N GLU A 713 11.25 7.26 -11.56
CA GLU A 713 10.03 7.98 -11.15
C GLU A 713 10.32 9.33 -10.47
N ASN A 714 11.60 9.69 -10.30
CA ASN A 714 12.01 10.86 -9.52
C ASN A 714 12.04 12.13 -10.37
N ILE A 715 11.80 13.29 -9.72
CA ILE A 715 11.91 14.61 -10.36
C ILE A 715 13.31 14.90 -10.92
N SER A 716 14.34 14.22 -10.41
CA SER A 716 15.71 14.28 -10.92
C SER A 716 15.82 13.92 -12.41
N ASN A 717 14.89 13.12 -12.94
CA ASN A 717 14.92 12.72 -14.35
C ASN A 717 14.57 13.83 -15.33
N VAL A 718 13.94 14.90 -14.85
CA VAL A 718 13.61 16.09 -15.63
C VAL A 718 14.44 17.30 -15.14
N LYS A 719 15.51 17.06 -14.38
CA LYS A 719 16.36 18.11 -13.77
C LYS A 719 16.86 19.12 -14.79
N ASP A 720 17.45 18.67 -15.90
CA ASP A 720 18.04 19.58 -16.89
C ASP A 720 16.99 20.45 -17.56
N CYS A 721 15.79 19.92 -17.77
CA CYS A 721 14.65 20.68 -18.29
C CYS A 721 14.13 21.70 -17.29
N ILE A 722 14.13 21.36 -16.00
CA ILE A 722 13.81 22.30 -14.92
C ILE A 722 14.85 23.42 -14.89
N ILE A 723 16.14 23.12 -14.94
CA ILE A 723 17.22 24.12 -15.00
C ILE A 723 17.01 25.03 -16.22
N ALA A 724 16.78 24.45 -17.39
CA ALA A 724 16.53 25.22 -18.60
C ALA A 724 15.29 26.12 -18.49
N LEU A 725 14.21 25.68 -17.82
CA LEU A 725 13.03 26.51 -17.56
C LEU A 725 13.33 27.67 -16.59
N ILE A 726 14.11 27.42 -15.53
CA ILE A 726 14.52 28.47 -14.57
C ILE A 726 15.38 29.51 -15.29
N ILE A 727 16.41 29.09 -16.04
CA ILE A 727 17.26 29.99 -16.83
C ILE A 727 16.40 30.81 -17.80
N SER A 728 15.47 30.16 -18.51
CA SER A 728 14.58 30.83 -19.47
C SER A 728 13.68 31.90 -18.84
N ASN A 729 13.46 31.85 -17.53
CA ASN A 729 12.68 32.83 -16.75
C ASN A 729 13.57 33.84 -15.99
N SER A 730 14.89 33.68 -16.00
CA SER A 730 15.85 34.47 -15.21
C SER A 730 16.26 35.79 -15.87
N LYS A 731 15.28 36.59 -16.31
CA LYS A 731 15.54 37.93 -16.87
C LYS A 731 16.19 38.89 -15.86
N ASN A 732 15.87 38.71 -14.60
CA ASN A 732 16.45 39.40 -13.45
C ASN A 732 16.86 38.37 -12.39
N GLU A 733 17.67 38.79 -11.42
CA GLU A 733 17.96 37.99 -10.23
C GLU A 733 16.66 37.67 -9.46
N PHE A 734 16.59 36.50 -8.84
CA PHE A 734 15.43 36.00 -8.10
C PHE A 734 15.85 35.37 -6.77
N LYS A 735 14.88 35.19 -5.86
CA LYS A 735 15.06 34.53 -4.56
C LYS A 735 13.87 33.60 -4.33
N ILE A 736 14.03 32.56 -3.52
CA ILE A 736 12.89 31.78 -3.01
C ILE A 736 12.02 32.63 -2.07
N SER A 737 10.76 32.23 -1.91
CA SER A 737 9.79 32.81 -1.00
C SER A 737 10.28 32.86 0.45
N ASP A 738 9.89 33.93 1.16
CA ASP A 738 10.31 34.12 2.55
C ASP A 738 9.69 33.04 3.48
N SER A 739 8.52 32.51 3.13
CA SER A 739 7.90 31.37 3.82
C SER A 739 8.72 30.09 3.72
N LEU A 740 9.38 29.84 2.58
CA LEU A 740 10.25 28.69 2.41
C LEU A 740 11.55 28.87 3.19
N TYR A 741 12.12 30.08 3.22
CA TYR A 741 13.24 30.40 4.11
C TYR A 741 12.87 30.13 5.58
N ASP A 742 11.72 30.64 6.02
CA ASP A 742 11.26 30.42 7.39
C ASP A 742 11.12 28.92 7.73
N PHE A 743 10.74 28.09 6.75
CA PHE A 743 10.64 26.64 6.95
C PHE A 743 12.00 25.97 7.03
N ILE A 744 12.93 26.34 6.14
CA ILE A 744 14.32 25.84 6.14
C ILE A 744 15.03 26.13 7.47
N PHE A 745 14.68 27.24 8.13
CA PHE A 745 15.24 27.62 9.43
C PHE A 745 14.31 27.33 10.62
N SER A 746 13.24 26.57 10.41
CA SER A 746 12.32 26.21 11.49
C SER A 746 12.84 25.05 12.34
N GLU A 747 12.28 24.87 13.53
CA GLU A 747 12.55 23.70 14.39
C GLU A 747 12.04 22.37 13.81
N LEU A 748 11.29 22.39 12.70
CA LEU A 748 10.77 21.19 12.04
C LEU A 748 11.82 20.47 11.20
N VAL A 749 12.93 21.13 10.90
CA VAL A 749 14.00 20.64 10.03
C VAL A 749 15.34 20.70 10.76
N ASP A 750 16.21 19.75 10.46
CA ASP A 750 17.53 19.64 11.06
C ASP A 750 18.63 20.24 10.16
N ILE A 751 19.86 20.30 10.66
CA ILE A 751 21.01 20.78 9.89
C ILE A 751 21.28 19.86 8.67
N PRO A 752 21.25 18.51 8.78
CA PRO A 752 21.38 17.62 7.63
C PRO A 752 20.40 17.89 6.49
N PHE A 753 19.16 18.30 6.79
CA PHE A 753 18.19 18.74 5.79
C PHE A 753 18.68 19.96 5.02
N ARG A 754 19.24 20.97 5.71
CA ARG A 754 19.77 22.19 5.09
C ARG A 754 21.00 21.90 4.23
N ASP A 755 21.91 21.04 4.72
CA ASP A 755 23.09 20.59 3.97
C ASP A 755 22.67 19.81 2.71
N SER A 756 21.63 18.98 2.80
CA SER A 756 21.07 18.29 1.64
C SER A 756 20.51 19.27 0.60
N ILE A 757 19.78 20.30 1.03
CA ILE A 757 19.28 21.36 0.13
C ILE A 757 20.44 22.10 -0.54
N ILE A 758 21.46 22.49 0.22
CA ILE A 758 22.66 23.13 -0.33
C ILE A 758 23.29 22.24 -1.39
N SER A 759 23.48 20.95 -1.11
CA SER A 759 24.04 20.00 -2.07
C SER A 759 23.21 19.92 -3.36
N TYR A 760 21.87 19.90 -3.26
CA TYR A 760 21.00 19.94 -4.43
C TYR A 760 21.08 21.27 -5.20
N LEU A 761 21.17 22.41 -4.51
CA LEU A 761 21.32 23.72 -5.15
C LEU A 761 22.68 23.86 -5.84
N GLU A 762 23.75 23.33 -5.24
CA GLU A 762 25.09 23.26 -5.84
C GLU A 762 25.08 22.36 -7.08
N GLU A 763 24.35 21.23 -7.04
CA GLU A 763 24.17 20.37 -8.21
C GLU A 763 23.47 21.10 -9.36
N LEU A 764 22.53 22.02 -9.07
CA LEU A 764 21.87 22.82 -10.10
C LEU A 764 22.83 23.80 -10.81
N LEU A 765 23.93 24.22 -10.15
CA LEU A 765 24.96 25.05 -10.79
C LEU A 765 25.83 24.26 -11.77
N VAL A 766 25.90 22.93 -11.61
CA VAL A 766 26.65 22.01 -12.47
C VAL A 766 25.73 21.50 -13.56
N PHE A 767 25.61 22.27 -14.65
CA PHE A 767 24.83 21.89 -15.83
C PHE A 767 25.68 21.84 -17.10
N GLU A 768 25.35 20.90 -17.98
CA GLU A 768 26.13 20.58 -19.19
C GLU A 768 25.77 21.50 -20.38
N VAL A 769 26.57 21.42 -21.45
CA VAL A 769 26.31 22.11 -22.74
C VAL A 769 24.90 21.78 -23.28
N GLU A 770 24.37 20.60 -22.97
CA GLU A 770 23.02 20.16 -23.34
C GLU A 770 21.91 21.03 -22.70
N THR A 771 22.14 21.59 -21.51
CA THR A 771 21.16 22.48 -20.88
C THR A 771 21.11 23.84 -21.60
N GLU A 772 22.25 24.33 -22.09
CA GLU A 772 22.29 25.56 -22.89
C GLU A 772 21.61 25.36 -24.25
N SER A 773 21.77 24.20 -24.89
CA SER A 773 21.06 23.88 -26.14
C SER A 773 19.55 23.79 -25.92
N LYS A 774 19.11 23.23 -24.79
CA LYS A 774 17.69 23.22 -24.38
C LYS A 774 17.12 24.64 -24.25
N VAL A 775 17.83 25.57 -23.61
CA VAL A 775 17.41 26.99 -23.50
C VAL A 775 17.30 27.65 -24.88
N LYS A 776 18.28 27.40 -25.78
CA LYS A 776 18.25 27.88 -27.17
C LYS A 776 17.02 27.36 -27.92
N ALA A 777 16.75 26.07 -27.81
CA ALA A 777 15.62 25.42 -28.46
C ALA A 777 14.26 25.99 -28.01
N LEU A 778 14.15 26.38 -26.73
CA LEU A 778 12.92 26.94 -26.16
C LEU A 778 12.67 28.40 -26.57
N LEU A 779 13.68 29.28 -26.43
CA LEU A 779 13.51 30.73 -26.61
C LEU A 779 13.79 31.24 -28.03
N ASN A 780 14.52 30.49 -28.86
CA ASN A 780 15.06 30.96 -30.15
C ASN A 780 15.86 32.28 -30.02
N THR A 781 16.59 32.50 -28.92
CA THR A 781 17.36 33.73 -28.67
C THR A 781 18.86 33.49 -28.64
N GLU A 782 19.64 34.45 -29.15
CA GLU A 782 21.11 34.41 -29.10
C GLU A 782 21.69 34.89 -27.76
N ASN A 783 20.95 35.74 -27.03
CA ASN A 783 21.46 36.41 -25.82
C ASN A 783 21.15 35.64 -24.53
N ILE A 784 21.73 34.43 -24.39
CA ILE A 784 21.49 33.51 -23.26
C ILE A 784 22.43 33.75 -22.08
N LEU A 785 23.59 34.36 -22.33
CA LEU A 785 24.62 34.59 -21.31
C LEU A 785 24.10 35.41 -20.12
N ASP A 786 23.29 36.44 -20.38
CA ASP A 786 22.70 37.27 -19.32
C ASP A 786 21.74 36.47 -18.43
N LEU A 787 20.92 35.60 -19.03
CA LEU A 787 20.00 34.72 -18.30
C LEU A 787 20.75 33.73 -17.41
N ILE A 788 21.82 33.13 -17.94
CA ILE A 788 22.68 32.21 -17.19
C ILE A 788 23.37 32.93 -16.03
N ASN A 789 23.86 34.15 -16.25
CA ASN A 789 24.52 34.94 -15.21
C ASN A 789 23.56 35.29 -14.07
N ASN A 790 22.35 35.76 -14.40
CA ASN A 790 21.32 36.04 -13.40
C ASN A 790 20.91 34.79 -12.63
N TYR A 791 20.76 33.66 -13.32
CA TYR A 791 20.48 32.36 -12.71
C TYR A 791 21.57 31.95 -11.71
N LYS A 792 22.85 31.95 -12.13
CA LYS A 792 23.98 31.57 -11.26
C LYS A 792 24.08 32.47 -10.04
N LYS A 793 23.95 33.80 -10.22
CA LYS A 793 23.94 34.75 -9.10
C LYS A 793 22.80 34.48 -8.12
N SER A 794 21.60 34.19 -8.63
CA SER A 794 20.42 33.94 -7.80
C SER A 794 20.57 32.66 -6.97
N ILE A 795 21.03 31.56 -7.59
CA ILE A 795 21.26 30.30 -6.88
C ILE A 795 22.39 30.44 -5.85
N ASN A 796 23.51 31.09 -6.20
CA ASN A 796 24.59 31.37 -5.26
C ASN A 796 24.09 32.21 -4.06
N ALA A 797 23.32 33.28 -4.30
CA ALA A 797 22.77 34.10 -3.22
C ALA A 797 21.85 33.31 -2.27
N ILE A 798 21.10 32.33 -2.79
CA ILE A 798 20.28 31.42 -1.96
C ILE A 798 21.18 30.49 -1.15
N ILE A 799 22.19 29.87 -1.77
CA ILE A 799 23.15 28.99 -1.11
C ILE A 799 23.88 29.72 0.01
N ASP A 800 24.44 30.90 -0.28
CA ASP A 800 25.20 31.72 0.67
C ASP A 800 24.32 32.10 1.86
N LYS A 801 23.07 32.53 1.62
CA LYS A 801 22.13 32.84 2.70
C LYS A 801 21.81 31.63 3.59
N ILE A 802 21.67 30.42 3.03
CA ILE A 802 21.44 29.20 3.83
C ILE A 802 22.69 28.81 4.61
N LYS A 803 23.87 28.89 3.99
CA LYS A 803 25.16 28.60 4.62
C LYS A 803 25.45 29.56 5.78
N ASP A 804 25.40 30.86 5.54
CA ASP A 804 25.71 31.90 6.52
C ASP A 804 24.82 31.78 7.76
N ALA A 805 23.50 31.65 7.56
CA ALA A 805 22.55 31.52 8.67
C ALA A 805 22.73 30.20 9.44
N THR A 806 23.04 29.10 8.74
CA THR A 806 23.32 27.81 9.40
C THR A 806 24.63 27.87 10.19
N GLU A 807 25.66 28.52 9.66
CA GLU A 807 26.93 28.73 10.37
C GLU A 807 26.78 29.62 11.60
N GLU A 808 25.96 30.66 11.54
CA GLU A 808 25.64 31.51 12.68
C GLU A 808 24.86 30.76 13.77
N GLU A 809 23.88 29.93 13.40
CA GLU A 809 23.15 29.07 14.35
C GLU A 809 24.08 28.07 15.05
N VAL A 810 24.94 27.40 14.29
CA VAL A 810 25.95 26.46 14.81
C VAL A 810 26.91 27.16 15.77
N TYR A 811 27.35 28.38 15.43
CA TYR A 811 28.24 29.16 16.28
C TYR A 811 27.60 29.47 17.64
N ASN A 812 26.32 29.86 17.63
CA ASN A 812 25.58 30.25 18.83
C ASN A 812 25.07 29.06 19.66
N THR A 813 24.99 27.86 19.08
CA THR A 813 24.44 26.70 19.79
C THR A 813 25.47 26.11 20.76
N PRO A 814 25.11 25.87 22.04
CA PRO A 814 26.03 25.23 22.98
C PRO A 814 26.29 23.77 22.62
N ILE A 815 27.46 23.27 22.99
CA ILE A 815 27.85 21.89 22.77
C ILE A 815 26.96 20.95 23.58
N ASN A 816 26.52 19.86 22.96
CA ASN A 816 25.70 18.87 23.61
C ASN A 816 26.57 17.93 24.47
N GLU A 817 26.46 18.05 25.80
CA GLU A 817 27.22 17.24 26.74
C GLU A 817 26.96 15.73 26.59
N SER A 818 25.74 15.34 26.19
CA SER A 818 25.42 13.92 25.97
C SER A 818 26.21 13.31 24.82
N ARG A 819 26.50 14.10 23.78
CA ARG A 819 27.34 13.70 22.64
C ARG A 819 28.80 13.51 23.05
N ILE A 820 29.32 14.37 23.93
CA ILE A 820 30.65 14.19 24.51
C ILE A 820 30.72 12.88 25.31
N VAL A 821 29.68 12.54 26.08
CA VAL A 821 29.61 11.27 26.83
C VAL A 821 29.57 10.06 25.91
N GLU A 822 28.83 10.12 24.79
CA GLU A 822 28.85 9.07 23.77
C GLU A 822 30.27 8.88 23.18
N LEU A 823 30.94 9.97 22.80
CA LEU A 823 32.32 9.91 22.30
C LEU A 823 33.28 9.33 23.35
N LYS A 824 33.14 9.68 24.64
CA LYS A 824 33.92 9.07 25.74
C LYS A 824 33.73 7.54 25.79
N LYS A 825 32.49 7.08 25.61
CA LYS A 825 32.16 5.65 25.58
C LYS A 825 32.82 4.94 24.41
N TYR A 826 32.79 5.53 23.21
CA TYR A 826 33.42 4.93 22.02
C TYR A 826 34.94 4.86 22.15
N LEU A 827 35.58 5.94 22.58
CA LEU A 827 37.03 6.00 22.79
C LEU A 827 37.51 5.06 23.91
N SER A 828 36.65 4.72 24.87
CA SER A 828 36.94 3.79 25.97
C SER A 828 36.67 2.31 25.63
N LYS A 829 36.20 1.98 24.42
CA LYS A 829 35.61 0.65 24.13
C LYS A 829 36.65 -0.47 23.97
N SER A 830 37.55 -0.38 22.98
CA SER A 830 38.43 -1.48 22.56
C SER A 830 39.90 -1.34 23.00
N ALA A 831 40.43 -0.11 23.05
CA ALA A 831 41.87 0.12 23.27
C ALA A 831 42.41 -0.26 24.66
N PHE A 832 41.54 -0.39 25.66
CA PHE A 832 41.92 -0.55 27.07
C PHE A 832 41.54 -1.91 27.66
N LYS A 833 40.85 -2.77 26.90
CA LYS A 833 40.42 -4.11 27.34
C LYS A 833 41.32 -5.19 26.77
N LYS A 834 41.84 -6.07 27.63
CA LYS A 834 42.78 -7.12 27.23
C LYS A 834 42.29 -7.97 26.05
N ASP A 835 41.08 -8.51 26.13
CA ASP A 835 40.56 -9.47 25.13
C ASP A 835 40.21 -8.82 23.77
N ASP A 836 39.80 -7.55 23.78
CA ASP A 836 39.36 -6.79 22.59
C ASP A 836 40.48 -5.90 21.99
N SER A 837 41.69 -5.89 22.57
CA SER A 837 42.77 -4.95 22.21
C SER A 837 43.77 -5.47 21.17
N ILE A 838 44.59 -4.56 20.63
CA ILE A 838 45.71 -4.87 19.72
C ILE A 838 46.98 -5.18 20.55
N LEU A 839 47.93 -5.93 19.97
CA LEU A 839 49.27 -6.10 20.54
C LEU A 839 49.95 -4.74 20.76
N PRO A 840 50.70 -4.52 21.86
CA PRO A 840 51.20 -5.53 22.78
C PRO A 840 50.37 -5.69 24.06
N LEU A 841 49.22 -5.00 24.20
CA LEU A 841 48.42 -5.03 25.44
C LEU A 841 47.96 -6.46 25.81
N LYS A 842 47.60 -7.26 24.79
CA LYS A 842 47.27 -8.70 24.92
C LYS A 842 48.36 -9.54 25.59
N LEU A 843 49.63 -9.13 25.52
CA LEU A 843 50.76 -9.91 26.05
C LEU A 843 50.87 -9.83 27.57
N PHE A 844 50.27 -8.84 28.22
CA PHE A 844 50.36 -8.66 29.67
C PHE A 844 49.50 -9.65 30.44
N ASN A 845 50.05 -10.20 31.54
CA ASN A 845 49.33 -11.17 32.36
C ASN A 845 48.03 -10.60 32.94
N SER A 846 48.03 -9.34 33.38
CA SER A 846 46.84 -8.64 33.88
C SER A 846 46.79 -7.17 33.46
N VAL A 847 45.59 -6.67 33.18
CA VAL A 847 45.29 -5.25 33.00
C VAL A 847 44.43 -4.82 34.18
N ILE A 848 44.89 -3.85 34.97
CA ILE A 848 44.24 -3.42 36.22
C ILE A 848 43.80 -1.97 36.11
N GLU A 849 42.58 -1.72 36.55
CA GLU A 849 41.94 -0.41 36.62
C GLU A 849 42.29 0.29 37.93
N VAL A 850 42.75 1.54 37.87
CA VAL A 850 43.19 2.31 39.04
C VAL A 850 42.49 3.68 39.05
N GLU A 851 42.00 4.12 40.20
CA GLU A 851 41.32 5.43 40.35
C GLU A 851 42.33 6.60 40.45
N GLU A 852 43.47 6.39 41.12
CA GLU A 852 44.56 7.37 41.24
C GLU A 852 45.89 6.79 40.76
N THR A 853 46.48 7.40 39.73
CA THR A 853 47.81 7.02 39.20
C THR A 853 48.88 7.99 39.66
N LYS A 854 50.06 7.49 40.04
CA LYS A 854 51.27 8.32 40.32
C LYS A 854 51.92 8.88 39.05
N TYR A 855 51.41 8.51 37.89
CA TYR A 855 51.95 8.83 36.57
C TYR A 855 51.16 9.96 35.90
N GLU A 856 51.86 10.83 35.17
CA GLU A 856 51.25 11.95 34.44
C GLU A 856 50.33 11.45 33.33
N SER A 857 49.18 12.12 33.18
CA SER A 857 48.24 11.84 32.10
C SER A 857 48.78 12.33 30.75
N LEU A 858 48.62 11.50 29.73
CA LEU A 858 48.95 11.81 28.35
C LEU A 858 47.79 12.58 27.72
N LYS A 859 48.13 13.64 26.98
CA LYS A 859 47.15 14.48 26.27
C LYS A 859 47.33 14.33 24.76
N LEU A 860 46.23 14.06 24.07
CA LEU A 860 46.16 14.03 22.62
C LEU A 860 45.20 15.11 22.14
N ASN A 861 45.67 15.96 21.24
CA ASN A 861 44.89 17.06 20.71
C ASN A 861 44.53 16.77 19.25
N ILE A 862 43.24 16.63 18.96
CA ILE A 862 42.71 16.56 17.59
C ILE A 862 42.27 17.97 17.20
N GLN A 863 42.93 18.54 16.21
CA GLN A 863 42.64 19.88 15.70
C GLN A 863 41.59 19.84 14.58
N GLY A 864 40.80 20.90 14.47
CA GLY A 864 39.90 21.10 13.34
C GLY A 864 38.60 20.29 13.42
N ILE A 865 38.21 19.87 14.63
CA ILE A 865 36.92 19.20 14.82
C ILE A 865 35.82 20.24 14.61
N ASN A 866 34.86 19.92 13.74
CA ASN A 866 33.74 20.80 13.47
C ASN A 866 32.78 20.78 14.66
N LYS A 867 32.41 21.96 15.16
CA LYS A 867 31.45 22.15 16.25
C LYS A 867 30.09 21.50 15.91
N ARG A 868 29.74 21.44 14.61
CA ARG A 868 28.53 20.76 14.09
C ARG A 868 28.43 19.29 14.54
N ASP A 869 29.56 18.58 14.63
CA ASP A 869 29.62 17.15 14.98
C ASP A 869 29.34 16.91 16.48
N LEU A 870 29.38 17.97 17.28
CA LEU A 870 29.24 17.96 18.74
C LEU A 870 27.91 18.55 19.23
N ILE A 871 27.12 19.18 18.35
CA ILE A 871 25.83 19.79 18.69
C ILE A 871 24.65 18.83 18.42
N SER A 872 24.75 17.96 17.41
CA SER A 872 23.66 17.06 16.99
C SER A 872 23.76 15.65 17.59
N ASN A 873 22.60 14.99 17.75
CA ASN A 873 22.51 13.60 18.25
C ASN A 873 22.51 12.53 17.12
N GLU A 874 22.49 12.93 15.84
CA GLU A 874 22.05 12.05 14.74
C GLU A 874 22.93 12.06 13.47
N ILE A 875 24.26 12.20 13.57
CA ILE A 875 25.14 12.00 12.41
C ILE A 875 25.69 10.57 12.39
N ASN A 876 25.51 9.91 11.22
CA ASN A 876 25.92 8.56 10.81
C ASN A 876 26.82 7.78 11.79
N LYS A 877 26.15 7.03 12.67
CA LYS A 877 26.76 6.28 13.78
C LYS A 877 27.91 5.35 13.37
N SER A 878 27.85 4.61 12.26
CA SER A 878 28.81 3.51 12.07
C SER A 878 30.23 3.90 11.63
N TYR A 879 30.41 4.94 10.79
CA TYR A 879 31.71 5.19 10.14
C TYR A 879 32.66 6.07 10.97
N GLU A 880 32.11 7.02 11.73
CA GLU A 880 32.89 7.87 12.66
C GLU A 880 33.23 7.13 13.96
N GLU A 881 32.38 6.20 14.42
CA GLU A 881 32.62 5.41 15.64
C GLU A 881 33.88 4.52 15.52
N ASP A 882 34.08 3.90 14.35
CA ASP A 882 35.24 3.05 14.11
C ASP A 882 36.54 3.87 14.06
N THR A 883 36.53 5.04 13.40
CA THR A 883 37.73 5.90 13.27
C THR A 883 38.24 6.43 14.61
N TYR A 884 37.35 6.86 15.53
CA TYR A 884 37.76 7.29 16.87
C TYR A 884 38.34 6.13 17.69
N SER A 885 37.74 4.94 17.60
CA SER A 885 38.25 3.76 18.31
C SER A 885 39.62 3.29 17.79
N GLU A 886 39.83 3.31 16.47
CA GLU A 886 41.11 3.01 15.83
C GLU A 886 42.20 4.00 16.24
N LEU A 887 41.86 5.28 16.36
CA LEU A 887 42.78 6.33 16.78
C LEU A 887 43.32 6.03 18.19
N MET A 888 42.47 5.66 19.14
CA MET A 888 42.91 5.27 20.49
C MET A 888 43.70 3.97 20.51
N ASN A 889 43.28 2.96 19.75
CA ASN A 889 44.05 1.72 19.60
C ASN A 889 45.49 2.00 19.14
N LYS A 890 45.65 2.88 18.14
CA LYS A 890 46.96 3.29 17.62
C LYS A 890 47.82 4.00 18.67
N GLN A 891 47.22 4.82 19.53
CA GLN A 891 47.96 5.57 20.54
C GLN A 891 48.42 4.69 21.70
N VAL A 892 47.55 3.79 22.17
CA VAL A 892 47.91 2.78 23.16
C VAL A 892 49.01 1.86 22.62
N TYR A 893 48.90 1.42 21.36
CA TYR A 893 49.96 0.69 20.67
C TYR A 893 51.31 1.42 20.72
N ILE A 894 51.33 2.71 20.32
CA ILE A 894 52.57 3.50 20.29
C ILE A 894 53.15 3.66 21.70
N LYS A 895 52.32 3.96 22.70
CA LYS A 895 52.78 4.14 24.08
C LYS A 895 53.38 2.85 24.65
N LEU A 896 52.71 1.71 24.50
CA LEU A 896 53.21 0.44 25.03
C LEU A 896 54.48 -0.04 24.30
N PHE A 897 54.60 0.13 22.98
CA PHE A 897 55.84 -0.21 22.29
C PHE A 897 57.00 0.73 22.65
N ARG A 898 56.75 2.03 22.89
CA ARG A 898 57.78 2.92 23.46
C ARG A 898 58.24 2.45 24.83
N ASP A 899 57.33 2.00 25.67
CA ASP A 899 57.66 1.45 26.97
C ASP A 899 58.47 0.15 26.83
N ILE A 900 58.10 -0.74 25.91
CA ILE A 900 58.89 -1.95 25.57
C ILE A 900 60.31 -1.56 25.15
N PHE A 901 60.48 -0.54 24.30
CA PHE A 901 61.82 -0.13 23.83
C PHE A 901 62.66 0.52 24.93
N ASN A 902 62.04 1.25 25.86
CA ASN A 902 62.77 2.10 26.80
C ASN A 902 62.89 1.53 28.21
N LYS A 903 61.97 0.67 28.65
CA LYS A 903 61.92 0.13 30.02
C LYS A 903 62.46 -1.30 30.15
N ILE A 904 62.73 -1.98 29.04
CA ILE A 904 63.29 -3.33 29.01
C ILE A 904 64.78 -3.24 28.68
N ASP A 905 65.60 -4.00 29.39
CA ASP A 905 67.03 -4.13 29.10
C ASP A 905 67.28 -5.15 27.99
N TYR A 906 68.04 -4.77 26.96
CA TYR A 906 68.32 -5.60 25.80
C TYR A 906 69.81 -5.92 25.65
N LYS A 907 70.12 -7.18 25.34
CA LYS A 907 71.43 -7.61 24.85
C LYS A 907 71.49 -7.34 23.34
N ASN A 908 72.29 -6.36 22.93
CA ASN A 908 72.42 -5.96 21.54
C ASN A 908 73.35 -6.91 20.76
N LYS A 909 72.95 -7.27 19.54
CA LYS A 909 73.76 -8.06 18.60
C LYS A 909 73.61 -7.52 17.18
N GLU A 910 74.72 -7.39 16.46
CA GLU A 910 74.78 -6.84 15.10
C GLU A 910 75.13 -7.93 14.07
N PHE A 911 74.49 -7.86 12.90
CA PHE A 911 74.65 -8.84 11.81
C PHE A 911 74.73 -8.15 10.45
N ILE A 912 75.40 -8.81 9.50
CA ILE A 912 75.66 -8.25 8.16
C ILE A 912 74.61 -8.71 7.14
N SER A 913 73.95 -9.85 7.36
CA SER A 913 72.91 -10.39 6.48
C SER A 913 71.59 -10.67 7.23
N GLU A 914 70.46 -10.58 6.52
CA GLU A 914 69.13 -10.89 7.06
C GLU A 914 69.02 -12.37 7.47
N GLU A 915 69.65 -13.27 6.71
CA GLU A 915 69.65 -14.70 6.97
C GLU A 915 70.44 -15.05 8.23
N ASP A 916 71.65 -14.49 8.41
CA ASP A 916 72.45 -14.69 9.62
C ASP A 916 71.73 -14.15 10.86
N LEU A 917 71.06 -13.00 10.71
CA LEU A 917 70.28 -12.40 11.79
C LEU A 917 69.17 -13.36 12.24
N ILE A 918 68.38 -13.92 11.33
CA ILE A 918 67.29 -14.85 11.66
C ILE A 918 67.82 -16.16 12.25
N ILE A 919 68.90 -16.73 11.69
CA ILE A 919 69.51 -17.96 12.21
C ILE A 919 69.98 -17.76 13.67
N ASN A 920 70.58 -16.61 13.97
CA ASN A 920 71.05 -16.32 15.33
C ASN A 920 69.90 -16.00 16.29
N ILE A 921 68.83 -15.33 15.84
CA ILE A 921 67.57 -15.22 16.62
C ILE A 921 67.07 -16.62 17.02
N LEU A 922 67.06 -17.59 16.09
CA LEU A 922 66.60 -18.94 16.38
C LEU A 922 67.54 -19.73 17.30
N ARG A 923 68.85 -19.51 17.22
CA ARG A 923 69.81 -20.08 18.17
C ARG A 923 69.59 -19.54 19.58
N ASP A 924 69.45 -18.23 19.71
CA ASP A 924 69.21 -17.58 20.99
C ASP A 924 67.83 -17.93 21.57
N LYS A 925 66.83 -18.18 20.72
CA LYS A 925 65.51 -18.68 21.12
C LYS A 925 65.59 -19.99 21.90
N ILE A 926 66.56 -20.86 21.65
CA ILE A 926 66.72 -22.12 22.42
C ILE A 926 67.02 -21.82 23.90
N LEU A 927 67.64 -20.67 24.18
CA LEU A 927 67.96 -20.19 25.53
C LEU A 927 66.74 -19.52 26.22
N ILE A 928 65.76 -19.04 25.46
CA ILE A 928 64.55 -18.37 25.97
C ILE A 928 63.31 -19.23 25.67
N LYS A 929 62.79 -19.92 26.70
CA LYS A 929 61.47 -20.58 26.59
C LYS A 929 60.36 -19.51 26.50
N ASN A 930 59.32 -19.80 25.73
CA ASN A 930 58.12 -18.96 25.58
C ASN A 930 58.39 -17.53 25.02
N SER A 931 59.04 -17.46 23.86
CA SER A 931 59.48 -16.21 23.23
C SER A 931 58.55 -15.70 22.13
N ILE A 932 58.53 -14.38 21.90
CA ILE A 932 57.90 -13.72 20.75
C ILE A 932 58.96 -12.89 20.00
N ILE A 933 58.80 -12.78 18.67
CA ILE A 933 59.70 -11.99 17.83
C ILE A 933 58.95 -10.77 17.29
N PHE A 934 59.51 -9.59 17.48
CA PHE A 934 59.06 -8.36 16.83
C PHE A 934 60.05 -7.88 15.79
N ILE A 935 59.57 -7.56 14.58
CA ILE A 935 60.39 -7.12 13.46
C ILE A 935 60.04 -5.68 13.10
N GLY A 936 60.99 -4.79 13.38
CA GLY A 936 60.98 -3.41 12.91
C GLY A 936 61.61 -3.25 11.53
N SER A 937 62.72 -3.96 11.27
CA SER A 937 63.50 -3.83 10.03
C SER A 937 62.68 -4.18 8.78
N ASN A 938 62.63 -3.24 7.83
CA ASN A 938 61.97 -3.45 6.55
C ASN A 938 62.72 -4.47 5.67
N LYS A 939 64.06 -4.52 5.76
CA LYS A 939 64.89 -5.50 5.03
C LYS A 939 64.62 -6.93 5.51
N VAL A 940 64.59 -7.14 6.82
CA VAL A 940 64.26 -8.46 7.40
C VAL A 940 62.80 -8.83 7.10
N ARG A 941 61.87 -7.87 7.15
CA ARG A 941 60.45 -8.10 6.82
C ARG A 941 60.25 -8.50 5.35
N SER A 942 60.91 -7.82 4.41
CA SER A 942 60.80 -8.15 2.98
C SER A 942 61.43 -9.51 2.68
N TYR A 943 62.56 -9.82 3.31
CA TYR A 943 63.21 -11.13 3.22
C TYR A 943 62.29 -12.26 3.71
N LEU A 944 61.67 -12.12 4.90
CA LEU A 944 60.70 -13.11 5.40
C LEU A 944 59.46 -13.23 4.53
N ARG A 945 58.92 -12.12 4.02
CA ARG A 945 57.79 -12.18 3.07
C ARG A 945 58.16 -12.95 1.81
N LYS A 946 59.37 -12.76 1.25
CA LYS A 946 59.84 -13.50 0.08
C LYS A 946 59.91 -15.01 0.35
N LEU A 947 60.44 -15.41 1.51
CA LEU A 947 60.50 -16.81 1.94
C LEU A 947 59.13 -17.45 2.22
N ILE A 948 58.07 -16.67 2.44
CA ILE A 948 56.71 -17.22 2.57
C ILE A 948 56.15 -17.68 1.21
N TRP A 949 56.59 -17.07 0.11
CA TRP A 949 56.06 -17.34 -1.24
C TRP A 949 56.96 -18.26 -2.09
N GLU A 950 58.25 -18.34 -1.79
CA GLU A 950 59.20 -19.25 -2.45
C GLU A 950 59.31 -20.56 -1.64
N ASN A 951 59.25 -21.74 -2.28
CA ASN A 951 59.37 -23.03 -1.57
C ASN A 951 60.69 -23.11 -0.79
N ASN A 952 60.59 -23.24 0.54
CA ASN A 952 61.65 -23.15 1.54
C ASN A 952 62.57 -24.39 1.63
N ASP A 953 63.13 -24.87 0.52
CA ASP A 953 63.99 -26.08 0.55
C ASP A 953 65.47 -25.78 0.90
N ASN A 954 65.90 -24.51 0.84
CA ASN A 954 67.32 -24.13 0.97
C ASN A 954 67.70 -23.37 2.26
N VAL A 955 66.75 -23.07 3.15
CA VAL A 955 67.01 -22.34 4.42
C VAL A 955 66.91 -23.27 5.64
N PRO A 956 67.72 -23.07 6.71
CA PRO A 956 67.78 -23.99 7.86
C PRO A 956 66.59 -23.88 8.84
N PHE A 957 65.52 -23.19 8.47
CA PHE A 957 64.34 -22.95 9.30
C PHE A 957 63.06 -22.94 8.46
N THR A 958 61.94 -23.29 9.09
CA THR A 958 60.64 -23.34 8.40
C THR A 958 59.85 -22.07 8.67
N VAL A 959 59.36 -21.41 7.62
CA VAL A 959 58.43 -20.28 7.74
C VAL A 959 57.04 -20.76 7.34
N LYS A 960 56.08 -20.63 8.26
CA LYS A 960 54.68 -21.01 8.03
C LYS A 960 53.77 -19.81 8.15
N ASN A 961 52.83 -19.67 7.23
CA ASN A 961 51.72 -18.75 7.39
C ASN A 961 50.60 -19.46 8.17
N ALA A 962 50.15 -18.85 9.26
CA ALA A 962 48.96 -19.31 9.98
C ALA A 962 47.86 -18.32 9.61
N ASN A 963 46.69 -18.80 9.18
CA ASN A 963 45.55 -17.94 8.87
C ASN A 963 44.97 -17.35 10.18
N THR A 964 45.67 -16.40 10.79
CA THR A 964 45.22 -15.62 11.94
C THR A 964 44.69 -14.26 11.46
N ILE A 965 43.60 -13.79 12.07
CA ILE A 965 42.88 -12.56 11.69
C ILE A 965 43.61 -11.29 12.22
N GLU A 966 44.75 -11.41 12.89
CA GLU A 966 45.45 -10.27 13.51
C GLU A 966 46.32 -9.48 12.50
N ASN A 967 46.05 -8.18 12.36
CA ASN A 967 46.66 -7.29 11.36
C ASN A 967 48.21 -7.18 11.44
N ASP A 968 48.81 -7.37 12.61
CA ASP A 968 50.26 -7.19 12.84
C ASP A 968 51.08 -8.48 12.75
N TYR A 969 50.44 -9.63 12.53
CA TYR A 969 51.10 -10.93 12.44
C TYR A 969 51.76 -11.13 11.06
N LEU A 970 53.02 -11.58 11.03
CA LEU A 970 53.76 -11.85 9.78
C LEU A 970 53.77 -13.34 9.44
N CYS A 971 54.25 -14.18 10.35
CA CYS A 971 54.43 -15.62 10.15
C CYS A 971 54.81 -16.31 11.47
N HIS A 972 54.88 -17.65 11.44
CA HIS A 972 55.66 -18.41 12.41
C HIS A 972 56.99 -18.81 11.79
N ILE A 973 58.08 -18.60 12.52
CA ILE A 973 59.37 -19.21 12.21
C ILE A 973 59.55 -20.39 13.16
N ASN A 974 59.54 -21.61 12.61
CA ASN A 974 59.33 -22.86 13.33
C ASN A 974 58.04 -22.80 14.16
N ASP A 975 58.16 -22.69 15.50
CA ASP A 975 57.03 -22.58 16.44
C ASP A 975 56.96 -21.22 17.15
N THR A 976 57.68 -20.19 16.67
CA THR A 976 57.68 -18.85 17.29
C THR A 976 56.82 -17.89 16.47
N PRO A 977 55.83 -17.21 17.08
CA PRO A 977 55.07 -16.18 16.39
C PRO A 977 55.91 -14.92 16.15
N VAL A 978 55.82 -14.39 14.92
CA VAL A 978 56.55 -13.21 14.47
C VAL A 978 55.56 -12.10 14.13
N TYR A 979 55.74 -10.95 14.76
CA TYR A 979 54.90 -9.78 14.56
C TYR A 979 55.71 -8.61 14.00
N SER A 980 55.06 -7.84 13.16
CA SER A 980 55.58 -6.62 12.58
C SER A 980 55.28 -5.41 13.45
N ILE A 981 56.27 -4.52 13.59
CA ILE A 981 56.07 -3.18 14.14
C ILE A 981 55.90 -2.20 12.97
N TYR A 982 54.69 -1.67 12.75
CA TYR A 982 54.41 -0.79 11.58
C TYR A 982 54.43 0.71 11.90
N ASN A 983 54.24 1.12 13.15
CA ASN A 983 54.12 2.54 13.52
C ASN A 983 55.44 3.22 13.92
N PHE A 984 56.57 2.52 13.79
CA PHE A 984 57.89 3.02 14.15
C PHE A 984 58.88 2.83 13.01
N LYS A 985 59.68 3.87 12.70
CA LYS A 985 60.83 3.76 11.79
C LYS A 985 62.03 3.22 12.57
N ILE A 986 62.03 1.91 12.79
CA ILE A 986 63.09 1.20 13.51
C ILE A 986 63.68 0.12 12.62
N ASP A 987 65.01 -0.03 12.62
CA ASP A 987 65.71 -1.02 11.80
C ASP A 987 66.36 -2.12 12.65
N PHE A 988 65.58 -2.65 13.59
CA PHE A 988 66.00 -3.73 14.48
C PHE A 988 64.88 -4.76 14.68
N CYS A 989 65.26 -5.95 15.13
CA CYS A 989 64.35 -7.02 15.56
C CYS A 989 64.53 -7.27 17.06
N LEU A 990 63.46 -7.64 17.75
CA LEU A 990 63.46 -7.95 19.17
C LEU A 990 63.04 -9.41 19.39
N LEU A 991 63.80 -10.14 20.20
CA LEU A 991 63.40 -11.42 20.75
C LEU A 991 63.11 -11.20 22.24
N ILE A 992 61.84 -11.36 22.62
CA ILE A 992 61.34 -11.04 23.95
C ILE A 992 60.74 -12.30 24.59
N ASN A 993 61.01 -12.51 25.88
CA ASN A 993 60.32 -13.54 26.67
C ASN A 993 58.93 -13.04 27.06
N LEU A 994 57.88 -13.82 26.79
CA LEU A 994 56.50 -13.45 27.14
C LEU A 994 56.28 -13.29 28.65
N ASP A 995 57.07 -13.96 29.50
CA ASP A 995 56.96 -13.88 30.96
C ASP A 995 57.42 -12.51 31.55
N ILE A 996 57.96 -11.63 30.70
CA ILE A 996 58.32 -10.24 31.05
C ILE A 996 57.10 -9.35 31.23
N PHE A 997 56.00 -9.62 30.51
CA PHE A 997 54.81 -8.77 30.51
C PHE A 997 53.97 -8.99 31.77
N LYS A 998 54.28 -8.26 32.85
CA LYS A 998 53.65 -8.45 34.17
C LYS A 998 52.25 -7.84 34.24
N GLN A 999 52.15 -6.51 34.15
CA GLN A 999 50.90 -5.80 34.38
C GLN A 999 50.86 -4.46 33.64
N VAL A 1000 49.65 -4.04 33.24
CA VAL A 1000 49.37 -2.66 32.82
C VAL A 1000 48.38 -2.04 33.79
N GLU A 1001 48.67 -0.83 34.25
CA GLU A 1001 47.77 0.01 35.06
C GLU A 1001 47.12 1.06 34.15
N ILE A 1002 45.78 1.11 34.16
CA ILE A 1002 45.00 2.07 33.38
C ILE A 1002 44.19 2.92 34.34
N LYS A 1003 44.28 4.25 34.19
CA LYS A 1003 43.47 5.16 35.00
C LYS A 1003 42.01 5.13 34.55
N VAL A 1004 41.10 4.99 35.51
CA VAL A 1004 39.67 5.18 35.30
C VAL A 1004 39.29 6.60 35.68
N PHE A 1005 38.64 7.29 34.74
CA PHE A 1005 38.05 8.61 34.95
C PHE A 1005 36.56 8.48 35.31
N ASP A 1006 35.91 9.60 35.60
CA ASP A 1006 34.50 9.63 36.03
C ASP A 1006 33.58 8.80 35.13
N ASN A 1007 32.58 8.14 35.74
CA ASN A 1007 31.61 7.24 35.09
C ASN A 1007 32.19 5.95 34.46
N LYS A 1008 33.33 5.45 34.97
CA LYS A 1008 33.98 4.20 34.53
C LYS A 1008 34.53 4.23 33.09
N TYR A 1009 34.90 5.41 32.59
CA TYR A 1009 35.54 5.57 31.28
C TYR A 1009 37.07 5.63 31.43
N PHE A 1010 37.82 5.25 30.38
CA PHE A 1010 39.30 5.22 30.40
C PHE A 1010 39.94 6.49 29.81
N VAL A 1011 39.11 7.40 29.30
CA VAL A 1011 39.54 8.69 28.74
C VAL A 1011 38.68 9.82 29.31
N ASP A 1012 39.29 11.00 29.49
CA ASP A 1012 38.57 12.26 29.65
C ASP A 1012 38.61 13.07 28.35
N LEU A 1013 37.56 13.84 28.09
CA LEU A 1013 37.40 14.64 26.88
C LEU A 1013 37.05 16.08 27.24
N LYS A 1014 37.78 17.01 26.63
CA LYS A 1014 37.47 18.44 26.68
C LYS A 1014 37.55 19.00 25.27
N PHE A 1015 36.50 19.69 24.85
CA PHE A 1015 36.50 20.43 23.60
C PHE A 1015 36.74 21.92 23.88
N MET A 1016 37.66 22.52 23.14
CA MET A 1016 38.01 23.94 23.23
C MET A 1016 37.76 24.58 21.87
N GLU A 1017 36.85 25.55 21.81
CA GLU A 1017 36.57 26.30 20.58
C GLU A 1017 37.76 27.22 20.24
N TYR A 1018 38.08 27.34 18.95
CA TYR A 1018 39.02 28.37 18.52
C TYR A 1018 38.35 29.75 18.57
N GLU A 1019 39.08 30.77 19.04
CA GLU A 1019 38.56 32.14 19.19
C GLU A 1019 38.19 32.79 17.85
N ASP A 1020 38.77 32.29 16.75
CA ASP A 1020 38.46 32.70 15.39
C ASP A 1020 37.24 31.91 14.88
N LYS A 1021 36.12 32.61 14.63
CA LYS A 1021 34.75 32.18 14.18
C LYS A 1021 34.67 31.08 13.08
N THR A 1022 35.37 29.96 13.23
CA THR A 1022 35.54 28.93 12.21
C THR A 1022 34.64 27.72 12.46
N ASN A 1023 33.74 27.79 13.45
CA ASN A 1023 32.94 26.65 13.93
C ASN A 1023 33.79 25.39 14.11
N SER A 1024 35.06 25.57 14.47
CA SER A 1024 36.04 24.50 14.62
C SER A 1024 36.77 24.64 15.95
N GLY A 1025 37.20 23.52 16.51
CA GLY A 1025 37.87 23.51 17.79
C GLY A 1025 38.87 22.37 17.93
N LEU A 1026 39.42 22.31 19.13
CA LEU A 1026 40.38 21.31 19.57
C LEU A 1026 39.69 20.34 20.52
N LEU A 1027 39.65 19.06 20.14
CA LEU A 1027 39.24 17.99 21.05
C LEU A 1027 40.49 17.44 21.74
N GLN A 1028 40.62 17.74 23.03
CA GLN A 1028 41.66 17.23 23.90
C GLN A 1028 41.18 15.94 24.56
N ILE A 1029 41.89 14.85 24.28
CA ILE A 1029 41.68 13.53 24.87
C ILE A 1029 42.79 13.30 25.91
N GLU A 1030 42.41 13.00 27.14
CA GLU A 1030 43.32 12.72 28.23
C GLU A 1030 43.19 11.26 28.66
N TYR A 1031 44.31 10.53 28.72
CA TYR A 1031 44.35 9.13 29.14
C TYR A 1031 45.63 8.83 29.91
N SER A 1032 45.64 7.81 30.76
CA SER A 1032 46.83 7.41 31.52
C SER A 1032 46.97 5.89 31.50
N ILE A 1033 48.12 5.44 31.03
CA ILE A 1033 48.49 4.02 30.92
C ILE A 1033 49.96 3.85 31.27
N GLU A 1034 50.23 2.91 32.16
CA GLU A 1034 51.59 2.57 32.57
C GLU A 1034 51.81 1.06 32.50
N SER A 1035 52.91 0.67 31.85
CA SER A 1035 53.31 -0.73 31.74
C SER A 1035 54.42 -1.10 32.73
N ILE A 1036 54.27 -2.29 33.34
CA ILE A 1036 55.18 -2.86 34.32
C ILE A 1036 55.75 -4.17 33.76
N PHE A 1037 57.08 -4.28 33.73
CA PHE A 1037 57.82 -5.43 33.21
C PHE A 1037 58.61 -6.14 34.31
N ASN A 1038 58.83 -7.45 34.16
CA ASN A 1038 59.73 -8.22 35.03
C ASN A 1038 61.18 -8.10 34.54
N SER A 1039 62.11 -7.78 35.43
CA SER A 1039 63.54 -7.59 35.13
C SER A 1039 64.37 -8.88 35.08
N ASN A 1040 63.77 -10.04 35.32
CA ASN A 1040 64.51 -11.30 35.57
C ASN A 1040 64.72 -12.17 34.32
N TYR A 1041 64.40 -11.67 33.13
CA TYR A 1041 64.45 -12.45 31.89
C TYR A 1041 65.33 -11.74 30.85
N ASP A 1042 66.12 -12.52 30.14
CA ASP A 1042 66.98 -12.01 29.08
C ASP A 1042 66.15 -11.65 27.83
N CYS A 1043 66.35 -10.43 27.32
CA CYS A 1043 65.84 -9.95 26.03
C CYS A 1043 66.99 -9.63 25.09
N TYR A 1044 66.77 -9.82 23.79
CA TYR A 1044 67.79 -9.55 22.76
C TYR A 1044 67.27 -8.57 21.71
N LYS A 1045 68.15 -7.67 21.28
CA LYS A 1045 67.91 -6.71 20.20
C LYS A 1045 68.93 -6.96 19.10
N TYR A 1046 68.43 -7.18 17.89
CA TYR A 1046 69.21 -7.55 16.72
C TYR A 1046 69.16 -6.42 15.70
N THR A 1047 70.30 -5.89 15.31
CA THR A 1047 70.43 -4.83 14.31
C THR A 1047 71.18 -5.34 13.09
N LEU A 1048 70.81 -4.86 11.91
CA LEU A 1048 71.63 -5.03 10.71
C LEU A 1048 72.67 -3.92 10.69
N ALA A 1049 73.94 -4.27 10.47
CA ALA A 1049 74.99 -3.28 10.25
C ALA A 1049 74.73 -2.58 8.91
N GLU A 1050 74.82 -1.24 8.88
CA GLU A 1050 74.81 -0.51 7.61
C GLU A 1050 76.06 -0.90 6.81
N GLU A 1051 75.88 -1.38 5.58
CA GLU A 1051 76.99 -1.50 4.63
C GLU A 1051 77.58 -0.10 4.44
N ASN A 1052 78.73 0.17 5.05
CA ASN A 1052 79.55 1.32 4.69
C ASN A 1052 80.00 1.11 3.24
N VAL A 1053 79.27 1.71 2.30
CA VAL A 1053 79.72 1.93 0.91
C VAL A 1053 80.06 3.40 0.74
#